data_AF-A0A974NGE0-F1
#
_entry.id   AF-A0A974NGE0-F1
#
_cell.length_a   1.000
_cell.length_b   1.000
_cell.length_c   1.000
_cell.angle_alpha   90.00
_cell.angle_beta   90.00
_cell.angle_gamma   90.00
#
_symmetry.space_group_name_H-M   'P 1'
#
loop_
_entity.id
_entity.type
_entity.pdbx_description
1 polymer ?
#
loop_
_entity_poly.entity_id
_entity_poly.type
_entity_poly.pdbx_seq_one_letter_code
_entity_poly.pdbx_strand_id
1 'polypeptide(L)'
;MFSQSNVTHFQLFWDESSTSKSTNNSPQTLSNAPLAQSTVSSNNTADLSEALAGISDKFSSLSDGIKSLDPFSTLAAANELKASLSNSNEETAQTALDKLQILSFTGIEGISTPYAFEITLINKHIRFDITQLLSKPVFLGFTPQGKSGNGVHGVVQAVKRGPISQHYAIFSIVITPRFSHLMKRVNQRKFLAKTVPEIITTILSEHGMQQGSESGFEFKLKETYPPRDFCVQYDETDYHFVSRLCQEEGIAYHFQHTPNNHKMIFTDAMPFFPSVAEAVKFMNDTGMVADSQALKYFDVSLASRTQTAAWRDYNFTNMKIPEGTSQGQQSQKGNEATEPNLEHYDYPSSGMDKARNEQLAKIEIERLRTDHLLGEGYSDIPELHSGYYITIQDHPSLDTMDAEKPWLITQIRHKGYQPQVLEAFAGAGSAASTTLPSQLHKYLDIDTELEFPVQNQQQGYFNVFNAIPQEITYRPARRHPKSRIRGSQTAIVTGAPGEEIYCDEYGRIKVQFHWDREGTMDENSSHWIRVASNWAHNGYGTVVIPRVGMEVMVDFLEGDPDQPLIKGAVHNGVNKVPYELPANKTRSVFKTSSSKGGNGSNELRIEDKAGQEQIFVQSQKDFDQLTKNNHTVQVNNNSHLQVNNEHSETIKKNRYTKNESEEHHLTQLDRKTQLLTNDHTTIGISQHTTIGTVQTIEAGQEIHLKAGMNLVIDGGLSLSLKAGGQHVVLNPMGIWMTTPQWTDGVPMEGTPAAPLLPLNQDKAVEVTSAPVVSHKITQAQQQHTPIVLLCGKKQGGTPADCPLSDCPCRKKEQGAMA
;
A
#
# COMPACT_ATOMS: atom_id res chain seq x y z
N MET A 1 45.37 -1.53 -64.00
CA MET A 1 45.78 -1.48 -62.58
C MET A 1 44.83 -0.54 -61.88
N PHE A 2 43.74 -1.06 -61.32
CA PHE A 2 42.87 -0.31 -60.43
C PHE A 2 43.60 -0.21 -59.09
N SER A 3 43.94 1.02 -58.69
CA SER A 3 44.41 1.31 -57.34
C SER A 3 43.38 0.76 -56.35
N GLN A 4 43.82 -0.11 -55.43
CA GLN A 4 43.01 -0.62 -54.33
C GLN A 4 42.69 0.54 -53.38
N SER A 5 41.64 1.29 -53.68
CA SER A 5 41.06 2.27 -52.76
C SER A 5 40.45 1.53 -51.57
N ASN A 6 40.93 1.82 -50.36
CA ASN A 6 40.42 1.44 -49.03
C ASN A 6 39.01 0.80 -49.03
N VAL A 7 38.91 -0.49 -49.32
CA VAL A 7 37.63 -1.21 -49.31
C VAL A 7 37.23 -1.43 -47.86
N THR A 8 36.29 -0.63 -47.37
CA THR A 8 35.63 -0.82 -46.07
C THR A 8 35.11 -2.26 -45.96
N HIS A 9 35.72 -3.03 -45.07
CA HIS A 9 35.31 -4.38 -44.69
C HIS A 9 34.67 -4.30 -43.32
N PHE A 10 33.39 -4.63 -43.24
CA PHE A 10 32.68 -4.76 -41.97
C PHE A 10 32.86 -6.17 -41.42
N GLN A 11 33.07 -6.30 -40.11
CA GLN A 11 33.30 -7.59 -39.47
C GLN A 11 32.43 -7.74 -38.21
N LEU A 12 31.94 -8.96 -37.98
CA LEU A 12 31.33 -9.36 -36.72
C LEU A 12 32.35 -10.13 -35.90
N PHE A 13 32.50 -9.74 -34.64
CA PHE A 13 33.31 -10.47 -33.67
C PHE A 13 32.40 -11.05 -32.60
N TRP A 14 32.50 -12.35 -32.39
CA TRP A 14 31.78 -13.06 -31.34
C TRP A 14 32.66 -13.17 -30.10
N ASP A 15 32.09 -12.97 -28.91
CA ASP A 15 32.82 -13.17 -27.67
C ASP A 15 33.02 -14.68 -27.41
N GLU A 16 34.26 -15.07 -27.15
CA GLU A 16 34.68 -16.46 -26.95
C GLU A 16 34.56 -16.91 -25.48
N SER A 17 34.20 -16.01 -24.55
CA SER A 17 34.31 -16.25 -23.11
C SER A 17 33.04 -16.73 -22.39
N SER A 18 31.92 -16.97 -23.09
CA SER A 18 30.62 -17.24 -22.45
C SER A 18 30.23 -18.72 -22.26
N THR A 19 31.18 -19.66 -22.24
CA THR A 19 30.95 -20.98 -21.61
C THR A 19 31.26 -20.90 -20.12
N SER A 20 30.53 -20.08 -19.36
CA SER A 20 30.53 -20.20 -17.91
C SER A 20 29.63 -21.37 -17.53
N LYS A 21 30.20 -22.34 -16.79
CA LYS A 21 29.45 -23.43 -16.18
C LYS A 21 28.27 -22.84 -15.41
N SER A 22 27.04 -23.15 -15.82
CA SER A 22 25.87 -22.91 -15.00
C SER A 22 26.00 -23.77 -13.74
N THR A 23 26.49 -23.18 -12.65
CA THR A 23 26.21 -23.73 -11.33
C THR A 23 24.72 -23.53 -11.09
N ASN A 24 23.98 -24.63 -11.06
CA ASN A 24 22.62 -24.67 -10.53
C ASN A 24 22.65 -24.13 -9.09
N ASN A 25 22.40 -22.84 -8.93
CA ASN A 25 21.97 -22.28 -7.67
C ASN A 25 20.44 -22.21 -7.71
N SER A 26 19.83 -23.31 -7.30
CA SER A 26 18.52 -23.27 -6.66
C SER A 26 18.58 -22.24 -5.52
N PRO A 27 17.52 -21.44 -5.28
CA PRO A 27 17.53 -20.51 -4.16
C PRO A 27 17.58 -21.32 -2.86
N GLN A 28 18.71 -21.26 -2.14
CA GLN A 28 18.77 -21.75 -0.78
C GLN A 28 17.95 -20.81 0.09
N THR A 29 16.81 -21.31 0.56
CA THR A 29 16.07 -20.80 1.70
C THR A 29 16.98 -20.85 2.93
N LEU A 30 17.54 -19.71 3.31
CA LEU A 30 18.18 -19.51 4.61
C LEU A 30 17.08 -19.37 5.67
N SER A 31 16.61 -20.51 6.18
CA SER A 31 15.84 -20.55 7.43
C SER A 31 16.81 -20.54 8.61
N ASN A 32 17.05 -19.36 9.18
CA ASN A 32 17.62 -19.26 10.53
C ASN A 32 16.47 -18.99 11.49
N ALA A 33 16.04 -20.04 12.20
CA ALA A 33 15.22 -19.94 13.41
C ALA A 33 16.13 -20.14 14.65
N PRO A 34 15.76 -19.57 15.81
CA PRO A 34 16.71 -19.21 16.86
C PRO A 34 17.00 -20.36 17.84
N LEU A 35 18.17 -20.25 18.48
CA LEU A 35 18.57 -21.02 19.65
C LEU A 35 17.61 -20.76 20.82
N ALA A 36 16.81 -21.76 21.18
CA ALA A 36 16.41 -22.03 22.55
C ALA A 36 16.01 -23.50 22.66
N GLN A 37 16.73 -24.29 23.45
CA GLN A 37 16.14 -24.87 24.67
C GLN A 37 17.12 -25.69 25.52
N SER A 38 16.86 -25.53 26.81
CA SER A 38 17.19 -26.34 27.97
C SER A 38 17.20 -27.86 27.76
N THR A 39 18.17 -28.50 28.42
CA THR A 39 18.13 -29.78 29.15
C THR A 39 16.83 -30.60 29.08
N VAL A 40 16.93 -31.88 28.69
CA VAL A 40 16.64 -33.08 29.52
C VAL A 40 16.80 -34.36 28.65
N SER A 41 17.03 -35.46 29.37
CA SER A 41 17.56 -36.79 29.09
C SER A 41 16.72 -37.82 28.31
N SER A 42 17.47 -38.80 27.76
CA SER A 42 17.26 -40.27 27.79
C SER A 42 16.13 -40.98 27.01
N ASN A 43 16.60 -41.98 26.25
CA ASN A 43 16.11 -43.36 26.08
C ASN A 43 15.16 -43.77 24.92
N ASN A 44 15.62 -44.86 24.28
CA ASN A 44 14.92 -46.01 23.68
C ASN A 44 14.35 -45.96 22.25
N THR A 45 15.12 -46.60 21.37
CA THR A 45 14.80 -47.72 20.47
C THR A 45 13.34 -48.11 20.14
N ALA A 46 13.15 -48.33 18.83
CA ALA A 46 12.39 -49.40 18.15
C ALA A 46 11.24 -48.97 17.22
N ASP A 47 11.31 -49.54 16.01
CA ASP A 47 10.32 -49.73 14.95
C ASP A 47 9.70 -48.51 14.24
N LEU A 48 10.03 -48.37 12.94
CA LEU A 48 9.12 -48.81 11.88
C LEU A 48 9.84 -48.74 10.51
N SER A 49 10.33 -49.91 10.10
CA SER A 49 10.63 -50.27 8.72
C SER A 49 9.33 -50.60 7.98
N GLU A 50 9.00 -49.87 6.92
CA GLU A 50 8.30 -50.36 5.72
C GLU A 50 8.08 -49.20 4.73
N ALA A 51 8.96 -49.08 3.73
CA ALA A 51 8.66 -48.62 2.35
C ALA A 51 9.97 -48.33 1.57
N LEU A 52 10.86 -49.31 1.43
CA LEU A 52 11.98 -49.27 0.47
C LEU A 52 12.25 -50.67 -0.09
N ALA A 53 11.27 -51.23 -0.80
CA ALA A 53 11.42 -52.46 -1.59
C ALA A 53 10.79 -52.27 -2.98
N GLY A 54 11.60 -52.49 -4.01
CA GLY A 54 11.29 -52.27 -5.44
C GLY A 54 12.12 -51.10 -5.97
N ILE A 55 13.19 -51.27 -6.74
CA ILE A 55 13.36 -52.16 -7.88
C ILE A 55 14.86 -52.46 -8.02
N SER A 56 15.25 -53.69 -7.70
CA SER A 56 16.49 -54.31 -8.13
C SER A 56 16.18 -55.77 -8.44
N ASP A 57 15.57 -56.00 -9.60
CA ASP A 57 15.46 -57.33 -10.20
C ASP A 57 15.19 -57.20 -11.70
N LYS A 58 16.27 -56.88 -12.42
CA LYS A 58 16.47 -57.18 -13.84
C LYS A 58 17.89 -56.75 -14.16
N PHE A 59 18.85 -57.65 -13.93
CA PHE A 59 20.07 -57.84 -14.75
C PHE A 59 20.98 -58.84 -14.03
N SER A 60 20.46 -60.05 -13.80
CA SER A 60 21.23 -61.24 -13.41
C SER A 60 21.04 -62.32 -14.47
N SER A 61 21.60 -62.09 -15.66
CA SER A 61 21.95 -63.16 -16.58
C SER A 61 23.08 -62.68 -17.47
N LEU A 62 24.20 -63.40 -17.43
CA LEU A 62 25.48 -63.22 -18.17
C LEU A 62 26.66 -62.83 -17.27
N SER A 63 26.92 -63.68 -16.29
CA SER A 63 28.29 -63.93 -15.82
C SER A 63 28.59 -65.39 -16.13
N ASP A 64 29.39 -65.64 -17.17
CA ASP A 64 30.35 -66.76 -17.23
C ASP A 64 31.13 -66.68 -18.53
N GLY A 65 32.35 -66.16 -18.44
CA GLY A 65 33.30 -66.15 -19.55
C GLY A 65 34.33 -65.03 -19.44
N ILE A 66 35.57 -65.44 -19.20
CA ILE A 66 36.81 -64.67 -19.38
C ILE A 66 37.26 -63.90 -18.13
N LYS A 67 37.99 -64.66 -17.30
CA LYS A 67 39.09 -64.15 -16.48
C LYS A 67 40.22 -63.62 -17.38
N SER A 68 40.96 -62.65 -16.86
CA SER A 68 42.16 -61.97 -17.36
C SER A 68 41.95 -60.82 -18.35
N LEU A 69 42.00 -59.59 -17.83
CA LEU A 69 42.74 -58.42 -18.33
C LEU A 69 42.49 -57.22 -17.38
N ASP A 70 43.55 -56.45 -17.10
CA ASP A 70 43.62 -55.43 -16.04
C ASP A 70 42.66 -54.22 -16.24
N PRO A 71 42.07 -53.65 -15.16
CA PRO A 71 41.04 -52.60 -15.24
C PRO A 71 41.57 -51.15 -15.32
N PHE A 72 42.79 -50.92 -15.80
CA PHE A 72 43.40 -49.57 -15.84
C PHE A 72 43.57 -48.94 -17.23
N SER A 73 43.01 -49.51 -18.30
CA SER A 73 43.09 -48.95 -19.66
C SER A 73 41.77 -48.40 -20.23
N THR A 74 40.63 -48.59 -19.55
CA THR A 74 39.31 -48.23 -20.09
C THR A 74 38.75 -46.88 -19.63
N LEU A 75 39.32 -46.25 -18.59
CA LEU A 75 38.93 -44.89 -18.16
C LEU A 75 39.66 -43.79 -18.95
N ALA A 76 40.86 -44.10 -19.47
CA ALA A 76 41.60 -43.19 -20.35
C ALA A 76 40.96 -43.11 -21.74
N ALA A 77 40.58 -44.24 -22.34
CA ALA A 77 39.92 -44.28 -23.64
C ALA A 77 38.49 -43.69 -23.62
N ALA A 78 37.74 -43.82 -22.52
CA ALA A 78 36.41 -43.24 -22.39
C ALA A 78 36.43 -41.72 -22.18
N ASN A 79 37.46 -41.18 -21.51
CA ASN A 79 37.66 -39.74 -21.39
C ASN A 79 38.26 -39.12 -22.66
N GLU A 80 39.10 -39.86 -23.41
CA GLU A 80 39.55 -39.43 -24.74
C GLU A 80 38.42 -39.44 -25.77
N LEU A 81 37.49 -40.40 -25.74
CA LEU A 81 36.33 -40.41 -26.65
C LEU A 81 35.31 -39.30 -26.34
N LYS A 82 35.12 -38.96 -25.05
CA LYS A 82 34.27 -37.84 -24.62
C LYS A 82 34.89 -36.48 -24.95
N ALA A 83 36.22 -36.36 -24.81
CA ALA A 83 36.96 -35.18 -25.23
C ALA A 83 37.00 -35.04 -26.77
N SER A 84 37.08 -36.14 -27.53
CA SER A 84 37.06 -36.07 -29.00
C SER A 84 35.68 -35.73 -29.58
N LEU A 85 34.58 -36.12 -28.90
CA LEU A 85 33.21 -35.82 -29.32
C LEU A 85 32.69 -34.44 -28.84
N SER A 86 33.26 -33.88 -27.77
CA SER A 86 33.00 -32.48 -27.37
C SER A 86 33.82 -31.48 -28.18
N ASN A 87 35.10 -31.79 -28.44
CA ASN A 87 35.99 -30.88 -29.16
C ASN A 87 35.66 -30.79 -30.65
N SER A 88 35.14 -31.86 -31.28
CA SER A 88 34.82 -31.83 -32.71
C SER A 88 33.61 -30.96 -33.06
N ASN A 89 32.68 -30.71 -32.13
CA ASN A 89 31.49 -29.88 -32.37
C ASN A 89 31.74 -28.40 -32.05
N GLU A 90 32.50 -28.10 -30.99
CA GLU A 90 32.87 -26.71 -30.62
C GLU A 90 33.84 -26.08 -31.64
N GLU A 91 34.86 -26.81 -32.12
CA GLU A 91 35.76 -26.31 -33.18
C GLU A 91 35.00 -26.06 -34.50
N THR A 92 34.05 -26.93 -34.88
CA THR A 92 33.23 -26.70 -36.09
C THR A 92 32.24 -25.55 -35.97
N ALA A 93 31.69 -25.29 -34.78
CA ALA A 93 30.75 -24.20 -34.55
C ALA A 93 31.45 -22.84 -34.58
N GLN A 94 32.64 -22.73 -33.97
CA GLN A 94 33.46 -21.52 -34.01
C GLN A 94 33.91 -21.20 -35.45
N THR A 95 34.42 -22.21 -36.17
CA THR A 95 34.79 -22.08 -37.59
C THR A 95 33.58 -21.77 -38.50
N ALA A 96 32.34 -21.97 -38.05
CA ALA A 96 31.12 -21.63 -38.78
C ALA A 96 30.59 -20.22 -38.47
N LEU A 97 30.82 -19.71 -37.26
CA LEU A 97 30.54 -18.32 -36.84
C LEU A 97 31.46 -17.32 -37.55
N ASP A 98 32.73 -17.67 -37.71
CA ASP A 98 33.74 -16.87 -38.44
C ASP A 98 33.49 -16.80 -39.95
N LYS A 99 32.54 -17.60 -40.47
CA LYS A 99 32.14 -17.62 -41.89
C LYS A 99 30.92 -16.73 -42.19
N LEU A 100 30.33 -16.07 -41.19
CA LEU A 100 29.26 -15.11 -41.38
C LEU A 100 29.84 -13.79 -41.88
N GLN A 101 29.46 -13.39 -43.10
CA GLN A 101 29.89 -12.13 -43.70
C GLN A 101 28.75 -11.11 -43.72
N ILE A 102 29.06 -9.85 -43.46
CA ILE A 102 28.08 -8.77 -43.40
C ILE A 102 27.77 -8.29 -44.83
N LEU A 103 26.51 -8.35 -45.23
CA LEU A 103 26.02 -7.73 -46.47
C LEU A 103 25.66 -6.26 -46.24
N SER A 104 24.92 -5.99 -45.18
CA SER A 104 24.45 -4.66 -44.83
C SER A 104 24.10 -4.56 -43.35
N PHE A 105 24.08 -3.34 -42.83
CA PHE A 105 23.45 -3.04 -41.55
C PHE A 105 22.79 -1.67 -41.57
N THR A 106 21.77 -1.54 -40.72
CA THR A 106 21.20 -0.25 -40.33
C THR A 106 21.09 -0.26 -38.82
N GLY A 107 21.41 0.85 -38.17
CA GLY A 107 21.28 0.95 -36.72
C GLY A 107 21.01 2.36 -36.27
N ILE A 108 20.40 2.49 -35.10
CA ILE A 108 20.09 3.78 -34.49
C ILE A 108 20.61 3.76 -33.06
N GLU A 109 21.32 4.82 -32.69
CA GLU A 109 21.72 5.13 -31.32
C GLU A 109 21.14 6.48 -30.92
N GLY A 110 20.88 6.68 -29.63
CA GLY A 110 20.42 7.96 -29.11
C GLY A 110 20.61 8.06 -27.61
N ILE A 111 20.83 9.28 -27.12
CA ILE A 111 20.91 9.55 -25.68
C ILE A 111 19.56 9.21 -25.05
N SER A 112 19.61 8.57 -23.89
CA SER A 112 18.47 8.10 -23.10
C SER A 112 17.56 7.12 -23.84
N THR A 113 18.10 6.41 -24.82
CA THR A 113 17.40 5.36 -25.57
C THR A 113 18.32 4.16 -25.81
N PRO A 114 17.81 2.92 -25.76
CA PRO A 114 18.60 1.76 -26.13
C PRO A 114 18.85 1.76 -27.63
N TYR A 115 20.11 1.54 -28.04
CA TYR A 115 20.45 1.38 -29.45
C TYR A 115 19.91 0.05 -30.01
N ALA A 116 19.67 0.02 -31.32
CA ALA A 116 19.32 -1.21 -32.02
C ALA A 116 19.97 -1.24 -33.41
N PHE A 117 20.59 -2.37 -33.75
CA PHE A 117 21.23 -2.61 -35.05
C PHE A 117 20.63 -3.85 -35.71
N GLU A 118 20.12 -3.68 -36.91
CA GLU A 118 19.67 -4.78 -37.78
C GLU A 118 20.76 -5.05 -38.81
N ILE A 119 21.27 -6.29 -38.81
CA ILE A 119 22.39 -6.70 -39.64
C ILE A 119 21.95 -7.83 -40.54
N THR A 120 22.23 -7.69 -41.84
CA THR A 120 22.04 -8.73 -42.84
C THR A 120 23.34 -9.47 -43.06
N LEU A 121 23.32 -10.79 -42.84
CA LEU A 121 24.47 -11.68 -42.93
C LEU A 121 24.30 -12.67 -44.07
N ILE A 122 25.41 -13.10 -44.65
CA ILE A 122 25.48 -14.16 -45.65
C ILE A 122 26.38 -15.29 -45.14
N ASN A 123 25.94 -16.54 -45.31
CA ASN A 123 26.76 -17.73 -45.05
C ASN A 123 26.69 -18.72 -46.22
N LYS A 124 27.83 -19.32 -46.57
CA LYS A 124 27.93 -20.47 -47.50
C LYS A 124 27.18 -21.70 -46.96
N HIS A 125 27.18 -21.87 -45.64
CA HIS A 125 26.51 -22.98 -44.97
C HIS A 125 25.01 -22.71 -44.87
N ILE A 126 24.26 -23.10 -45.89
CA ILE A 126 22.80 -22.88 -45.97
C ILE A 126 22.01 -23.53 -44.82
N ARG A 127 22.59 -24.55 -44.16
CA ARG A 127 22.02 -25.26 -43.01
C ARG A 127 22.54 -24.75 -41.65
N PHE A 128 23.25 -23.62 -41.62
CA PHE A 128 23.79 -23.03 -40.40
C PHE A 128 22.70 -22.87 -39.33
N ASP A 129 22.93 -23.42 -38.15
CA ASP A 129 21.96 -23.38 -37.05
C ASP A 129 21.89 -21.99 -36.41
N ILE A 130 20.79 -21.28 -36.69
CA ILE A 130 20.61 -19.90 -36.26
C ILE A 130 20.34 -19.78 -34.76
N THR A 131 19.93 -20.85 -34.08
CA THR A 131 19.66 -20.78 -32.63
C THR A 131 20.94 -20.57 -31.84
N GLN A 132 22.09 -20.89 -32.42
CA GLN A 132 23.41 -20.63 -31.83
C GLN A 132 23.76 -19.14 -31.77
N LEU A 133 23.03 -18.26 -32.46
CA LEU A 133 23.28 -16.81 -32.45
C LEU A 133 22.48 -16.09 -31.36
N LEU A 134 21.31 -16.61 -30.99
CA LEU A 134 20.39 -15.92 -30.09
C LEU A 134 21.03 -15.71 -28.71
N SER A 135 20.86 -14.53 -28.15
CA SER A 135 21.41 -14.11 -26.85
C SER A 135 22.93 -14.13 -26.74
N LYS A 136 23.66 -14.35 -27.84
CA LYS A 136 25.13 -14.22 -27.82
C LYS A 136 25.56 -12.75 -27.88
N PRO A 137 26.58 -12.36 -27.11
CA PRO A 137 27.24 -11.08 -27.28
C PRO A 137 27.99 -11.03 -28.63
N VAL A 138 27.99 -9.86 -29.25
CA VAL A 138 28.61 -9.64 -30.55
C VAL A 138 29.01 -8.17 -30.71
N PHE A 139 30.14 -7.95 -31.39
CA PHE A 139 30.64 -6.64 -31.76
C PHE A 139 30.58 -6.45 -33.27
N LEU A 140 29.87 -5.41 -33.71
CA LEU A 140 29.84 -4.93 -35.09
C LEU A 140 30.93 -3.88 -35.27
N GLY A 141 32.02 -4.24 -35.96
CA GLY A 141 33.07 -3.29 -36.32
C GLY A 141 32.73 -2.52 -37.59
N PHE A 142 32.82 -1.18 -37.54
CA PHE A 142 32.59 -0.31 -38.70
C PHE A 142 33.83 -0.18 -39.59
N THR A 143 35.03 -0.46 -39.08
CA THR A 143 36.29 -0.34 -39.82
C THR A 143 37.04 -1.66 -39.98
N PRO A 144 37.93 -1.80 -40.99
CA PRO A 144 38.70 -3.03 -41.23
C PRO A 144 39.75 -3.35 -40.17
N GLN A 145 40.05 -2.43 -39.25
CA GLN A 145 41.13 -2.56 -38.24
C GLN A 145 40.78 -3.49 -37.05
N GLY A 146 39.63 -4.18 -37.10
CA GLY A 146 39.28 -5.27 -36.19
C GLY A 146 39.00 -4.85 -34.74
N LYS A 147 39.42 -5.68 -33.75
CA LYS A 147 39.23 -5.51 -32.30
C LYS A 147 39.93 -4.27 -31.68
N SER A 148 40.43 -3.35 -32.50
CA SER A 148 40.95 -2.03 -32.08
C SER A 148 40.05 -0.89 -32.58
N GLY A 149 38.98 -1.23 -33.31
CA GLY A 149 38.21 -0.30 -34.13
C GLY A 149 36.91 0.20 -33.52
N ASN A 150 36.38 1.25 -34.15
CA ASN A 150 35.08 1.84 -33.87
C ASN A 150 33.95 0.90 -34.29
N GLY A 151 32.88 0.85 -33.49
CA GLY A 151 31.80 -0.09 -33.68
C GLY A 151 30.86 -0.20 -32.49
N VAL A 152 29.90 -1.13 -32.58
CA VAL A 152 28.85 -1.31 -31.59
C VAL A 152 28.85 -2.73 -31.05
N HIS A 153 29.08 -2.85 -29.74
CA HIS A 153 28.91 -4.09 -29.01
C HIS A 153 27.49 -4.19 -28.47
N GLY A 154 26.84 -5.34 -28.61
CA GLY A 154 25.56 -5.64 -27.94
C GLY A 154 25.31 -7.15 -27.81
N VAL A 155 24.05 -7.51 -27.62
CA VAL A 155 23.58 -8.90 -27.53
C VAL A 155 22.54 -9.15 -28.61
N VAL A 156 22.60 -10.31 -29.27
CA VAL A 156 21.63 -10.69 -30.30
C VAL A 156 20.25 -10.94 -29.67
N GLN A 157 19.30 -10.05 -29.92
CA GLN A 157 17.93 -10.15 -29.39
C GLN A 157 17.00 -10.93 -30.33
N ALA A 158 17.23 -10.87 -31.63
CA ALA A 158 16.41 -11.57 -32.62
C ALA A 158 17.25 -12.10 -33.77
N VAL A 159 16.83 -13.23 -34.32
CA VAL A 159 17.46 -13.88 -35.47
C VAL A 159 16.38 -14.35 -36.43
N LYS A 160 16.57 -14.11 -37.72
CA LYS A 160 15.67 -14.52 -38.79
C LYS A 160 16.49 -15.15 -39.91
N ARG A 161 16.07 -16.32 -40.38
CA ARG A 161 16.57 -16.88 -41.64
C ARG A 161 15.79 -16.24 -42.80
N GLY A 162 16.51 -15.65 -43.73
CA GLY A 162 15.99 -15.07 -44.96
C GLY A 162 16.00 -16.07 -46.12
N PRO A 163 16.00 -15.57 -47.37
CA PRO A 163 16.06 -16.39 -48.57
C PRO A 163 17.29 -17.32 -48.60
N ILE A 164 17.10 -18.53 -49.11
CA ILE A 164 18.15 -19.52 -49.33
C ILE A 164 18.35 -19.66 -50.83
N SER A 165 19.59 -19.46 -51.30
CA SER A 165 20.00 -19.73 -52.68
C SER A 165 20.63 -21.12 -52.78
N GLN A 166 21.09 -21.50 -53.99
CA GLN A 166 21.83 -22.75 -54.19
C GLN A 166 23.22 -22.74 -53.53
N HIS A 167 23.79 -21.57 -53.24
CA HIS A 167 25.19 -21.43 -52.82
C HIS A 167 25.36 -20.74 -51.46
N TYR A 168 24.33 -20.06 -50.96
CA TYR A 168 24.40 -19.32 -49.70
C TYR A 168 23.00 -19.12 -49.10
N ALA A 169 22.95 -18.76 -47.83
CA ALA A 169 21.73 -18.33 -47.15
C ALA A 169 21.93 -16.93 -46.57
N ILE A 170 20.85 -16.14 -46.58
CA ILE A 170 20.79 -14.83 -45.96
C ILE A 170 20.19 -14.98 -44.56
N PHE A 171 20.74 -14.26 -43.59
CA PHE A 171 20.23 -14.17 -42.22
C PHE A 171 20.09 -12.70 -41.84
N SER A 172 19.19 -12.40 -40.92
CA SER A 172 19.05 -11.09 -40.31
C SER A 172 19.15 -11.27 -38.80
N ILE A 173 19.99 -10.48 -38.14
CA ILE A 173 20.09 -10.42 -36.69
C ILE A 173 19.77 -9.01 -36.20
N VAL A 174 19.21 -8.91 -35.01
CA VAL A 174 19.03 -7.63 -34.30
C VAL A 174 19.89 -7.65 -33.04
N ILE A 175 20.76 -6.67 -32.89
CA ILE A 175 21.62 -6.49 -31.73
C ILE A 175 21.13 -5.28 -30.93
N THR A 176 21.02 -5.45 -29.61
CA THR A 176 20.59 -4.41 -28.66
C THR A 176 21.46 -4.43 -27.40
N PRO A 177 21.45 -3.39 -26.55
CA PRO A 177 22.10 -3.48 -25.25
C PRO A 177 21.45 -4.53 -24.36
N ARG A 178 22.20 -4.98 -23.33
CA ARG A 178 21.64 -5.84 -22.27
C ARG A 178 20.44 -5.16 -21.60
N PHE A 179 20.49 -3.84 -21.45
CA PHE A 179 19.40 -3.02 -20.91
C PHE A 179 18.05 -3.24 -21.61
N SER A 180 18.03 -3.54 -22.92
CA SER A 180 16.77 -3.80 -23.65
C SER A 180 16.04 -5.08 -23.19
N HIS A 181 16.70 -6.01 -22.50
CA HIS A 181 16.03 -7.19 -21.94
C HIS A 181 15.06 -6.82 -20.81
N LEU A 182 15.29 -5.69 -20.13
CA LEU A 182 14.43 -5.20 -19.05
C LEU A 182 13.04 -4.82 -19.57
N MET A 183 12.86 -4.63 -20.88
CA MET A 183 11.54 -4.47 -21.52
C MET A 183 10.67 -5.74 -21.43
N LYS A 184 11.24 -6.89 -21.07
CA LYS A 184 10.52 -8.18 -21.03
C LYS A 184 10.07 -8.60 -19.64
N ARG A 185 10.49 -7.90 -18.58
CA ARG A 185 10.06 -8.14 -17.19
C ARG A 185 9.15 -7.02 -16.73
N VAL A 186 7.92 -7.34 -16.37
CA VAL A 186 6.94 -6.46 -15.71
C VAL A 186 6.87 -6.84 -14.24
N ASN A 187 6.79 -5.85 -13.34
CA ASN A 187 6.76 -6.11 -11.90
C ASN A 187 5.86 -5.13 -11.14
N GLN A 188 5.55 -5.51 -9.89
CA GLN A 188 4.85 -4.69 -8.90
C GLN A 188 5.62 -4.79 -7.57
N ARG A 189 6.30 -3.70 -7.18
CA ARG A 189 7.15 -3.66 -5.98
C ARG A 189 7.34 -2.23 -5.49
N LYS A 190 7.82 -2.09 -4.25
CA LYS A 190 8.11 -0.80 -3.63
C LYS A 190 9.56 -0.65 -3.21
N PHE A 191 10.03 0.59 -3.16
CA PHE A 191 11.32 1.01 -2.65
C PHE A 191 11.08 2.08 -1.57
N LEU A 192 11.71 1.89 -0.41
CA LEU A 192 11.53 2.75 0.77
C LEU A 192 12.81 3.51 1.08
N ALA A 193 12.69 4.81 1.31
CA ALA A 193 13.78 5.69 1.73
C ALA A 193 15.06 5.53 0.90
N LYS A 194 14.92 5.38 -0.43
CA LYS A 194 16.02 5.20 -1.37
C LYS A 194 16.08 6.35 -2.37
N THR A 195 17.29 6.76 -2.72
CA THR A 195 17.52 7.72 -3.80
C THR A 195 17.27 7.06 -5.16
N VAL A 196 16.98 7.86 -6.18
CA VAL A 196 16.77 7.34 -7.55
C VAL A 196 17.99 6.53 -8.06
N PRO A 197 19.25 7.00 -7.90
CA PRO A 197 20.42 6.20 -8.27
C PRO A 197 20.49 4.85 -7.54
N GLU A 198 20.15 4.77 -6.24
CA GLU A 198 20.13 3.51 -5.50
C GLU A 198 19.06 2.53 -6.00
N ILE A 199 17.88 3.06 -6.38
CA ILE A 199 16.80 2.25 -6.96
C ILE A 199 17.26 1.67 -8.30
N ILE A 200 17.81 2.52 -9.18
CA ILE A 200 18.34 2.10 -10.48
C ILE A 200 19.46 1.05 -10.29
N THR A 201 20.39 1.28 -9.37
CA THR A 201 21.45 0.30 -9.04
C THR A 201 20.88 -1.04 -8.63
N THR A 202 19.85 -1.05 -7.78
CA THR A 202 19.21 -2.29 -7.32
C THR A 202 18.66 -3.08 -8.52
N ILE A 203 17.92 -2.43 -9.41
CA ILE A 203 17.30 -3.06 -10.58
C ILE A 203 18.35 -3.57 -11.55
N LEU A 204 19.34 -2.75 -11.91
CA LEU A 204 20.37 -3.16 -12.88
C LEU A 204 21.21 -4.32 -12.34
N SER A 205 21.51 -4.33 -11.04
CA SER A 205 22.27 -5.40 -10.39
C SER A 205 21.53 -6.73 -10.38
N GLU A 206 20.20 -6.73 -10.20
CA GLU A 206 19.35 -7.94 -10.33
C GLU A 206 19.45 -8.58 -11.72
N HIS A 207 19.72 -7.77 -12.75
CA HIS A 207 19.91 -8.21 -14.14
C HIS A 207 21.39 -8.43 -14.51
N GLY A 208 22.28 -8.54 -13.53
CA GLY A 208 23.69 -8.85 -13.74
C GLY A 208 24.53 -7.68 -14.28
N MET A 209 24.00 -6.46 -14.31
CA MET A 209 24.75 -5.25 -14.65
C MET A 209 25.24 -4.59 -13.36
N GLN A 210 26.52 -4.77 -13.02
CA GLN A 210 27.09 -4.27 -11.78
C GLN A 210 27.71 -2.87 -11.95
N GLN A 211 27.54 -2.00 -10.97
CA GLN A 211 28.13 -0.65 -11.00
C GLN A 211 29.67 -0.72 -11.07
N GLY A 212 30.27 0.08 -11.95
CA GLY A 212 31.74 0.17 -12.12
C GLY A 212 32.38 -1.00 -12.88
N SER A 213 31.63 -2.06 -13.18
CA SER A 213 32.13 -3.17 -14.02
C SER A 213 32.21 -2.75 -15.50
N GLU A 214 33.11 -3.38 -16.27
CA GLU A 214 33.31 -3.03 -17.68
C GLU A 214 32.07 -3.27 -18.56
N SER A 215 31.23 -4.25 -18.22
CA SER A 215 29.98 -4.57 -18.91
C SER A 215 28.71 -4.12 -18.16
N GLY A 216 28.85 -3.23 -17.18
CA GLY A 216 27.77 -2.77 -16.33
C GLY A 216 27.41 -1.32 -16.59
N PHE A 217 27.31 -0.53 -15.51
CA PHE A 217 26.94 0.87 -15.59
C PHE A 217 27.77 1.76 -14.65
N GLU A 218 27.75 3.06 -14.88
CA GLU A 218 28.45 4.06 -14.08
C GLU A 218 27.61 5.34 -13.94
N PHE A 219 27.66 5.96 -12.76
CA PHE A 219 27.02 7.25 -12.51
C PHE A 219 28.07 8.37 -12.52
N LYS A 220 27.88 9.35 -13.40
CA LYS A 220 28.62 10.62 -13.45
C LYS A 220 27.65 11.76 -13.20
N LEU A 221 27.31 11.96 -11.94
CA LEU A 221 26.29 12.89 -11.48
C LEU A 221 26.93 14.08 -10.75
N LYS A 222 26.43 15.28 -11.01
CA LYS A 222 26.82 16.54 -10.38
C LYS A 222 25.89 16.90 -9.23
N GLU A 223 24.59 16.63 -9.40
CA GLU A 223 23.55 16.96 -8.43
C GLU A 223 23.44 15.89 -7.33
N THR A 224 22.83 16.27 -6.21
CA THR A 224 22.49 15.33 -5.12
C THR A 224 20.99 15.03 -5.17
N TYR A 225 20.64 13.75 -5.10
CA TYR A 225 19.26 13.28 -5.22
C TYR A 225 18.69 12.93 -3.84
N PRO A 226 17.55 13.50 -3.43
CA PRO A 226 16.94 13.17 -2.15
C PRO A 226 16.39 11.74 -2.16
N PRO A 227 16.39 11.04 -1.01
CA PRO A 227 15.72 9.76 -0.88
C PRO A 227 14.21 9.96 -1.03
N ARG A 228 13.56 9.04 -1.75
CA ARG A 228 12.10 8.98 -1.85
C ARG A 228 11.56 8.16 -0.69
N ASP A 229 10.64 8.73 0.08
CA ASP A 229 9.98 8.04 1.19
C ASP A 229 9.27 6.76 0.72
N PHE A 230 8.64 6.85 -0.45
CA PHE A 230 7.92 5.76 -1.10
C PHE A 230 8.03 5.90 -2.62
N CYS A 231 8.52 4.86 -3.28
CA CYS A 231 8.61 4.80 -4.74
C CYS A 231 8.17 3.41 -5.21
N VAL A 232 7.18 3.35 -6.07
CA VAL A 232 6.53 2.12 -6.51
C VAL A 232 6.78 1.93 -8.00
N GLN A 233 7.20 0.72 -8.34
CA GLN A 233 7.10 0.18 -9.69
C GLN A 233 5.76 -0.54 -9.77
N TYR A 234 4.81 -0.01 -10.54
CA TYR A 234 3.45 -0.57 -10.62
C TYR A 234 3.05 -0.90 -12.06
N ASP A 235 2.95 -2.20 -12.38
CA ASP A 235 2.48 -2.68 -13.68
C ASP A 235 3.25 -2.05 -14.86
N GLU A 236 4.56 -1.89 -14.68
CA GLU A 236 5.47 -1.34 -15.68
C GLU A 236 6.72 -2.22 -15.79
N THR A 237 7.35 -2.19 -16.96
CA THR A 237 8.58 -2.96 -17.18
C THR A 237 9.75 -2.39 -16.38
N ASP A 238 10.76 -3.20 -16.07
CA ASP A 238 11.98 -2.72 -15.40
C ASP A 238 12.66 -1.61 -16.24
N TYR A 239 12.60 -1.71 -17.57
CA TYR A 239 13.11 -0.68 -18.49
C TYR A 239 12.32 0.63 -18.37
N HIS A 240 10.98 0.53 -18.40
CA HIS A 240 10.08 1.68 -18.30
C HIS A 240 10.30 2.39 -16.97
N PHE A 241 10.40 1.63 -15.87
CA PHE A 241 10.60 2.19 -14.54
C PHE A 241 11.91 2.96 -14.42
N VAL A 242 13.04 2.36 -14.83
CA VAL A 242 14.35 3.04 -14.82
C VAL A 242 14.32 4.29 -15.71
N SER A 243 13.77 4.16 -16.93
CA SER A 243 13.72 5.27 -17.89
C SER A 243 12.82 6.41 -17.40
N ARG A 244 11.68 6.10 -16.78
CA ARG A 244 10.79 7.06 -16.12
C ARG A 244 11.50 7.80 -14.99
N LEU A 245 12.20 7.10 -14.10
CA LEU A 245 12.94 7.72 -13.00
C LEU A 245 14.03 8.66 -13.52
N CYS A 246 14.76 8.24 -14.57
CA CYS A 246 15.72 9.08 -15.27
C CYS A 246 15.08 10.35 -15.85
N GLN A 247 13.91 10.21 -16.48
CA GLN A 247 13.16 11.34 -17.04
C GLN A 247 12.65 12.30 -15.97
N GLU A 248 12.13 11.80 -14.84
CA GLU A 248 11.67 12.60 -13.70
C GLU A 248 12.80 13.44 -13.09
N GLU A 249 13.99 12.84 -12.92
CA GLU A 249 15.16 13.47 -12.30
C GLU A 249 16.08 14.20 -13.29
N GLY A 250 15.78 14.17 -14.59
CA GLY A 250 16.61 14.80 -15.62
C GLY A 250 17.97 14.13 -15.83
N ILE A 251 18.11 12.85 -15.48
CA ILE A 251 19.31 12.02 -15.66
C ILE A 251 19.27 11.41 -17.06
N ALA A 252 20.22 11.77 -17.91
CA ALA A 252 20.44 11.14 -19.19
C ALA A 252 21.30 9.88 -19.07
N TYR A 253 21.24 9.00 -20.07
CA TYR A 253 22.20 7.91 -20.20
C TYR A 253 22.68 7.72 -21.63
N HIS A 254 23.90 7.24 -21.83
CA HIS A 254 24.43 6.84 -23.13
C HIS A 254 25.25 5.56 -23.01
N PHE A 255 25.62 4.96 -24.14
CA PHE A 255 26.41 3.73 -24.16
C PHE A 255 27.80 4.00 -24.71
N GLN A 256 28.80 3.41 -24.05
CA GLN A 256 30.18 3.39 -24.53
C GLN A 256 30.53 1.97 -24.92
N HIS A 257 31.08 1.80 -26.11
CA HIS A 257 31.36 0.50 -26.69
C HIS A 257 32.86 0.19 -26.66
N THR A 258 33.17 -1.06 -26.34
CA THR A 258 34.47 -1.67 -26.59
C THR A 258 34.23 -2.96 -27.38
N PRO A 259 35.26 -3.55 -27.99
CA PRO A 259 35.14 -4.81 -28.72
C PRO A 259 34.54 -5.97 -27.89
N ASN A 260 34.69 -5.92 -26.57
CA ASN A 260 34.29 -7.01 -25.67
C ASN A 260 33.07 -6.67 -24.81
N ASN A 261 32.68 -5.39 -24.71
CA ASN A 261 31.60 -4.97 -23.83
C ASN A 261 30.97 -3.65 -24.25
N HIS A 262 29.81 -3.36 -23.65
CA HIS A 262 29.21 -2.03 -23.67
C HIS A 262 28.91 -1.62 -22.24
N LYS A 263 29.21 -0.37 -21.90
CA LYS A 263 28.98 0.21 -20.59
C LYS A 263 27.92 1.31 -20.70
N MET A 264 26.95 1.31 -19.80
CA MET A 264 25.92 2.34 -19.71
C MET A 264 26.36 3.45 -18.75
N ILE A 265 26.40 4.70 -19.22
CA ILE A 265 26.84 5.84 -18.42
C ILE A 265 25.64 6.75 -18.15
N PHE A 266 25.29 6.92 -16.88
CA PHE A 266 24.27 7.86 -16.43
C PHE A 266 24.90 9.21 -16.10
N THR A 267 24.28 10.30 -16.54
CA THR A 267 24.78 11.65 -16.32
C THR A 267 23.69 12.71 -16.26
N ASP A 268 23.92 13.77 -15.49
CA ASP A 268 23.04 14.93 -15.34
C ASP A 268 23.69 16.25 -15.80
N ALA A 269 24.92 16.21 -16.32
CA ALA A 269 25.68 17.40 -16.66
C ALA A 269 26.51 17.23 -17.93
N MET A 270 26.49 18.29 -18.76
CA MET A 270 27.09 18.31 -20.09
C MET A 270 28.61 17.98 -20.14
N PRO A 271 29.44 18.36 -19.15
CA PRO A 271 30.88 18.04 -19.18
C PRO A 271 31.24 16.55 -19.05
N PHE A 272 30.29 15.69 -18.68
CA PHE A 272 30.56 14.26 -18.49
C PHE A 272 30.42 13.43 -19.76
N PHE A 273 29.92 14.02 -20.85
CA PHE A 273 29.92 13.39 -22.17
C PHE A 273 31.33 13.42 -22.78
N PRO A 274 31.79 12.32 -23.40
CA PRO A 274 33.07 12.27 -24.08
C PRO A 274 33.09 13.13 -25.35
N SER A 275 34.29 13.45 -25.84
CA SER A 275 34.50 14.08 -27.15
C SER A 275 35.18 13.10 -28.10
N VAL A 276 34.89 13.22 -29.40
CA VAL A 276 35.67 12.56 -30.45
C VAL A 276 37.09 13.17 -30.44
N ALA A 277 38.11 12.31 -30.60
CA ALA A 277 39.51 12.70 -30.40
C ALA A 277 40.03 13.70 -31.46
N GLU A 278 39.61 13.52 -32.71
CA GLU A 278 39.98 14.37 -33.83
C GLU A 278 38.79 15.23 -34.27
N ALA A 279 39.07 16.46 -34.67
CA ALA A 279 38.06 17.34 -35.21
C ALA A 279 37.61 16.85 -36.60
N VAL A 280 36.32 16.95 -36.84
CA VAL A 280 35.66 16.44 -38.03
C VAL A 280 35.80 17.46 -39.16
N LYS A 281 36.49 17.09 -40.24
CA LYS A 281 36.64 17.95 -41.41
C LYS A 281 35.34 18.01 -42.22
N PHE A 282 34.87 19.23 -42.50
CA PHE A 282 33.77 19.49 -43.41
C PHE A 282 34.26 19.50 -44.86
N MET A 283 33.63 18.72 -45.73
CA MET A 283 33.88 18.74 -47.17
C MET A 283 32.57 18.52 -47.93
N ASN A 284 32.10 19.58 -48.59
CA ASN A 284 30.92 19.51 -49.47
C ASN A 284 31.10 18.42 -50.52
N ASP A 285 30.04 17.66 -50.76
CA ASP A 285 30.01 16.64 -51.81
C ASP A 285 30.06 17.32 -53.19
N THR A 286 31.25 17.33 -53.80
CA THR A 286 31.49 17.90 -55.13
C THR A 286 31.21 16.90 -56.25
N GLY A 287 30.68 15.71 -55.94
CA GLY A 287 30.44 14.63 -56.91
C GLY A 287 31.71 13.89 -57.35
N MET A 288 32.88 14.24 -56.82
CA MET A 288 34.10 13.44 -56.93
C MET A 288 34.27 12.58 -55.68
N VAL A 289 34.69 11.32 -55.84
CA VAL A 289 34.96 10.41 -54.72
C VAL A 289 36.07 11.03 -53.87
N ALA A 290 35.73 11.50 -52.68
CA ALA A 290 36.71 12.00 -51.74
C ALA A 290 37.55 10.83 -51.22
N ASP A 291 38.88 10.96 -51.25
CA ASP A 291 39.81 9.93 -50.76
C ASP A 291 39.86 9.84 -49.22
N SER A 292 39.14 10.72 -48.50
CA SER A 292 39.15 10.83 -47.04
C SER A 292 37.74 10.98 -46.45
N GLN A 293 37.53 10.37 -45.27
CA GLN A 293 36.31 10.51 -44.48
C GLN A 293 36.05 11.98 -44.10
N ALA A 294 34.79 12.41 -44.15
CA ALA A 294 34.39 13.80 -43.98
C ALA A 294 32.91 13.94 -43.57
N LEU A 295 32.61 15.07 -42.93
CA LEU A 295 31.25 15.57 -42.80
C LEU A 295 30.84 16.23 -44.12
N LYS A 296 29.79 15.72 -44.76
CA LYS A 296 29.38 16.12 -46.11
C LYS A 296 28.36 17.25 -46.11
N TYR A 297 27.45 17.26 -45.13
CA TYR A 297 26.60 18.42 -44.82
C TYR A 297 26.42 18.55 -43.32
N PHE A 298 26.12 19.78 -42.89
CA PHE A 298 25.77 20.12 -41.53
C PHE A 298 24.89 21.37 -41.55
N ASP A 299 23.59 21.16 -41.40
CA ASP A 299 22.56 22.20 -41.42
C ASP A 299 22.14 22.52 -39.99
N VAL A 300 21.73 23.77 -39.75
CA VAL A 300 21.30 24.22 -38.43
C VAL A 300 19.86 24.73 -38.52
N SER A 301 18.99 24.21 -37.66
CA SER A 301 17.60 24.64 -37.53
C SER A 301 17.35 25.31 -36.18
N LEU A 302 16.48 26.32 -36.20
CA LEU A 302 16.06 27.10 -35.05
C LEU A 302 14.54 27.01 -34.90
N ALA A 303 14.06 26.85 -33.67
CA ALA A 303 12.63 26.75 -33.43
C ALA A 303 12.22 27.43 -32.11
N SER A 304 11.06 28.10 -32.12
CA SER A 304 10.52 28.76 -30.93
C SER A 304 10.08 27.71 -29.89
N ARG A 305 10.41 27.95 -28.61
CA ARG A 305 10.08 27.07 -27.49
C ARG A 305 9.49 27.84 -26.30
N THR A 306 8.98 27.09 -25.33
CA THR A 306 8.49 27.59 -24.04
C THR A 306 9.58 28.40 -23.32
N GLN A 307 9.19 29.48 -22.62
CA GLN A 307 10.11 30.35 -21.87
C GLN A 307 10.10 30.08 -20.37
N THR A 308 8.98 29.66 -19.81
CA THR A 308 8.86 29.45 -18.36
C THR A 308 8.29 28.07 -18.04
N ALA A 309 8.75 27.48 -16.95
CA ALA A 309 8.16 26.28 -16.38
C ALA A 309 7.82 26.53 -14.91
N ALA A 310 6.69 26.01 -14.45
CA ALA A 310 6.20 26.18 -13.09
C ALA A 310 5.61 24.86 -12.55
N TRP A 311 5.95 24.55 -11.31
CA TRP A 311 5.51 23.33 -10.62
C TRP A 311 4.92 23.66 -9.26
N ARG A 312 3.82 22.98 -8.91
CA ARG A 312 3.19 23.08 -7.59
C ARG A 312 2.88 21.72 -7.01
N ASP A 313 2.84 21.65 -5.69
CA ASP A 313 2.33 20.49 -4.95
C ASP A 313 1.74 20.94 -3.61
N TYR A 314 0.95 20.10 -2.96
CA TYR A 314 0.32 20.37 -1.67
C TYR A 314 1.11 19.71 -0.53
N ASN A 315 1.62 20.53 0.38
CA ASN A 315 2.28 20.04 1.58
C ASN A 315 1.29 20.01 2.75
N PHE A 316 0.88 18.80 3.16
CA PHE A 316 -0.08 18.64 4.24
C PHE A 316 0.46 19.02 5.63
N THR A 317 1.78 18.99 5.85
CA THR A 317 2.37 19.26 7.17
C THR A 317 2.21 20.71 7.60
N ASN A 318 2.15 21.63 6.64
CA ASN A 318 2.03 23.07 6.87
C ASN A 318 0.87 23.71 6.09
N MET A 319 0.09 22.91 5.36
CA MET A 319 -1.03 23.32 4.50
C MET A 319 -0.65 24.34 3.42
N LYS A 320 0.62 24.40 3.01
CA LYS A 320 1.08 25.31 1.94
C LYS A 320 1.08 24.60 0.60
N ILE A 321 1.04 25.42 -0.45
CA ILE A 321 1.18 24.98 -1.84
C ILE A 321 2.45 25.63 -2.40
N PRO A 322 3.65 25.08 -2.08
CA PRO A 322 4.91 25.59 -2.59
C PRO A 322 4.92 25.64 -4.12
N GLU A 323 5.34 26.77 -4.66
CA GLU A 323 5.48 27.01 -6.10
C GLU A 323 6.95 27.24 -6.42
N GLY A 324 7.45 26.50 -7.40
CA GLY A 324 8.78 26.68 -7.96
C GLY A 324 8.68 27.01 -9.44
N THR A 325 9.46 28.00 -9.89
CA THR A 325 9.45 28.48 -11.27
C THR A 325 10.87 28.57 -11.81
N SER A 326 11.03 28.38 -13.12
CA SER A 326 12.30 28.55 -13.81
C SER A 326 12.08 29.18 -15.18
N GLN A 327 13.04 30.00 -15.61
CA GLN A 327 13.01 30.68 -16.91
C GLN A 327 14.16 30.17 -17.77
N GLY A 328 13.85 29.85 -19.02
CA GLY A 328 14.84 29.49 -20.03
C GLY A 328 15.61 30.71 -20.50
N GLN A 329 16.85 30.48 -20.95
CA GLN A 329 17.62 31.53 -21.60
C GLN A 329 16.98 31.86 -22.96
N GLN A 330 16.79 33.15 -23.23
CA GLN A 330 16.34 33.61 -24.55
C GLN A 330 17.39 33.28 -25.61
N SER A 331 16.94 32.73 -26.74
CA SER A 331 17.82 32.49 -27.87
C SER A 331 18.29 33.83 -28.46
N GLN A 332 19.58 33.91 -28.80
CA GLN A 332 20.13 35.07 -29.50
C GLN A 332 19.57 35.10 -30.92
N LYS A 333 18.86 36.17 -31.29
CA LYS A 333 18.27 36.32 -32.63
C LYS A 333 18.85 37.54 -33.35
N GLY A 334 19.19 37.38 -34.63
CA GLY A 334 19.62 38.49 -35.48
C GLY A 334 18.47 39.41 -35.93
N ASN A 335 17.22 39.06 -35.65
CA ASN A 335 16.03 39.79 -36.10
C ASN A 335 15.32 40.59 -34.99
N GLU A 336 15.93 40.72 -33.81
CA GLU A 336 15.39 41.45 -32.64
C GLU A 336 14.02 40.99 -32.13
N ALA A 337 13.46 39.89 -32.65
CA ALA A 337 12.13 39.42 -32.27
C ALA A 337 12.13 38.79 -30.87
N THR A 338 11.19 39.19 -30.00
CA THR A 338 11.01 38.53 -28.70
C THR A 338 10.38 37.15 -28.86
N GLU A 339 10.84 36.14 -28.12
CA GLU A 339 10.09 34.88 -28.03
C GLU A 339 8.72 35.10 -27.38
N PRO A 340 7.69 34.33 -27.78
CA PRO A 340 6.39 34.40 -27.11
C PRO A 340 6.52 33.94 -25.66
N ASN A 341 5.92 34.68 -24.73
CA ASN A 341 5.93 34.35 -23.30
C ASN A 341 4.98 33.18 -23.03
N LEU A 342 5.46 31.96 -23.29
CA LEU A 342 4.73 30.71 -23.10
C LEU A 342 5.21 30.03 -21.82
N GLU A 343 4.24 29.59 -21.02
CA GLU A 343 4.45 28.89 -19.76
C GLU A 343 4.02 27.42 -19.87
N HIS A 344 4.84 26.53 -19.32
CA HIS A 344 4.48 25.16 -18.98
C HIS A 344 4.19 25.06 -17.48
N TYR A 345 2.97 24.70 -17.11
CA TYR A 345 2.53 24.57 -15.72
C TYR A 345 2.09 23.13 -15.43
N ASP A 346 2.54 22.56 -14.31
CA ASP A 346 2.17 21.20 -13.89
C ASP A 346 1.83 21.09 -12.38
N TYR A 347 0.91 20.18 -12.06
CA TYR A 347 0.45 19.83 -10.71
C TYR A 347 -0.15 18.41 -10.71
N PRO A 348 0.15 17.55 -9.72
CA PRO A 348 1.09 17.75 -8.61
C PRO A 348 2.54 17.44 -9.01
N SER A 349 3.49 18.07 -8.32
CA SER A 349 4.91 17.67 -8.38
C SER A 349 5.19 16.50 -7.42
N SER A 350 6.35 15.85 -7.57
CA SER A 350 6.83 14.87 -6.59
C SER A 350 7.52 15.51 -5.37
N GLY A 351 7.37 16.81 -5.15
CA GLY A 351 8.13 17.60 -4.17
C GLY A 351 7.26 18.48 -3.28
N MET A 352 7.31 18.24 -1.96
CA MET A 352 6.54 18.99 -0.97
C MET A 352 7.17 20.33 -0.54
N ASP A 353 8.26 20.77 -1.17
CA ASP A 353 8.94 22.02 -0.87
C ASP A 353 9.27 22.85 -2.13
N LYS A 354 9.54 24.13 -1.90
CA LYS A 354 9.78 25.09 -2.98
C LYS A 354 11.09 24.82 -3.74
N ALA A 355 12.16 24.44 -3.05
CA ALA A 355 13.47 24.23 -3.67
C ALA A 355 13.44 23.06 -4.65
N ARG A 356 12.74 21.98 -4.28
CA ARG A 356 12.52 20.84 -5.16
C ARG A 356 11.66 21.21 -6.37
N ASN A 357 10.60 22.01 -6.18
CA ASN A 357 9.77 22.47 -7.30
C ASN A 357 10.54 23.37 -8.27
N GLU A 358 11.44 24.22 -7.77
CA GLU A 358 12.34 25.02 -8.62
C GLU A 358 13.32 24.14 -9.42
N GLN A 359 13.85 23.07 -8.81
CA GLN A 359 14.69 22.09 -9.51
C GLN A 359 13.92 21.37 -10.62
N LEU A 360 12.70 20.91 -10.35
CA LEU A 360 11.86 20.24 -11.36
C LEU A 360 11.47 21.20 -12.49
N ALA A 361 11.14 22.46 -12.17
CA ALA A 361 10.89 23.50 -13.16
C ALA A 361 12.13 23.76 -14.05
N LYS A 362 13.33 23.78 -13.46
CA LYS A 362 14.59 23.92 -14.20
C LYS A 362 14.82 22.75 -15.16
N ILE A 363 14.63 21.51 -14.68
CA ILE A 363 14.75 20.31 -15.52
C ILE A 363 13.75 20.35 -16.69
N GLU A 364 12.51 20.78 -16.42
CA GLU A 364 11.46 20.88 -17.44
C GLU A 364 11.80 21.91 -18.52
N ILE A 365 12.24 23.11 -18.13
CA ILE A 365 12.56 24.15 -19.11
C ILE A 365 13.81 23.80 -19.94
N GLU A 366 14.81 23.16 -19.35
CA GLU A 366 15.97 22.63 -20.07
C GLU A 366 15.55 21.55 -21.08
N ARG A 367 14.61 20.67 -20.71
CA ARG A 367 14.03 19.65 -21.61
C ARG A 367 13.28 20.27 -22.79
N LEU A 368 12.35 21.18 -22.51
CA LEU A 368 11.52 21.83 -23.53
C LEU A 368 12.33 22.68 -24.50
N ARG A 369 13.56 23.07 -24.13
CA ARG A 369 14.45 23.88 -24.97
C ARG A 369 15.64 23.09 -25.51
N THR A 370 15.69 21.77 -25.34
CA THR A 370 16.83 20.97 -25.82
C THR A 370 17.00 21.05 -27.35
N ASP A 371 15.91 21.16 -28.11
CA ASP A 371 15.89 21.16 -29.58
C ASP A 371 15.55 22.52 -30.19
N HIS A 372 15.71 23.62 -29.44
CA HIS A 372 15.45 24.97 -29.96
C HIS A 372 16.50 25.42 -30.99
N LEU A 373 17.70 24.82 -30.92
CA LEU A 373 18.81 24.98 -31.84
C LEU A 373 19.38 23.58 -32.09
N LEU A 374 19.20 23.07 -33.32
CA LEU A 374 19.49 21.70 -33.68
C LEU A 374 20.40 21.67 -34.91
N GLY A 375 21.51 20.93 -34.83
CA GLY A 375 22.39 20.63 -35.96
C GLY A 375 22.05 19.28 -36.56
N GLU A 376 21.90 19.21 -37.88
CA GLU A 376 21.60 18.01 -38.65
C GLU A 376 22.78 17.70 -39.58
N GLY A 377 23.43 16.56 -39.38
CA GLY A 377 24.66 16.21 -40.10
C GLY A 377 24.59 14.88 -40.84
N TYR A 378 25.47 14.73 -41.84
CA TYR A 378 25.72 13.47 -42.56
C TYR A 378 27.18 13.29 -42.87
N SER A 379 27.68 12.10 -42.59
CA SER A 379 29.09 11.79 -42.77
C SER A 379 29.30 10.34 -43.16
N ASP A 380 30.53 10.03 -43.56
CA ASP A 380 31.08 8.69 -43.74
C ASP A 380 32.10 8.34 -42.63
N ILE A 381 32.02 9.04 -41.47
CA ILE A 381 32.96 8.93 -40.34
C ILE A 381 32.45 7.90 -39.31
N PRO A 382 33.10 6.72 -39.16
CA PRO A 382 32.65 5.64 -38.28
C PRO A 382 32.85 5.90 -36.78
N GLU A 383 33.62 6.91 -36.39
CA GLU A 383 33.91 7.29 -35.00
C GLU A 383 32.73 7.98 -34.30
N LEU A 384 31.71 8.40 -35.05
CA LEU A 384 30.59 9.16 -34.51
C LEU A 384 29.59 8.22 -33.81
N HIS A 385 29.23 8.55 -32.56
CA HIS A 385 28.28 7.82 -31.73
C HIS A 385 27.38 8.78 -30.95
N SER A 386 26.23 8.30 -30.48
CA SER A 386 25.37 9.11 -29.61
C SER A 386 26.03 9.40 -28.26
N GLY A 387 25.84 10.60 -27.72
CA GLY A 387 26.47 11.01 -26.46
C GLY A 387 27.93 11.46 -26.59
N TYR A 388 28.43 11.72 -27.81
CA TYR A 388 29.77 12.26 -28.04
C TYR A 388 29.70 13.70 -28.56
N TYR A 389 30.64 14.53 -28.12
CA TYR A 389 30.89 15.83 -28.72
C TYR A 389 31.72 15.71 -30.00
N ILE A 390 31.31 16.46 -31.02
CA ILE A 390 32.08 16.69 -32.25
C ILE A 390 32.45 18.17 -32.36
N THR A 391 33.63 18.43 -32.91
CA THR A 391 34.07 19.77 -33.31
C THR A 391 34.25 19.75 -34.82
N ILE A 392 33.65 20.70 -35.52
CA ILE A 392 33.67 20.76 -36.98
C ILE A 392 34.76 21.74 -37.44
N GLN A 393 35.60 21.32 -38.38
CA GLN A 393 36.61 22.15 -39.04
C GLN A 393 36.23 22.47 -40.47
N ASP A 394 36.68 23.62 -40.97
CA ASP A 394 36.49 24.07 -42.36
C ASP A 394 35.00 24.18 -42.79
N HIS A 395 34.08 24.38 -41.83
CA HIS A 395 32.67 24.62 -42.17
C HIS A 395 32.50 26.03 -42.75
N PRO A 396 31.82 26.20 -43.90
CA PRO A 396 31.57 27.51 -44.47
C PRO A 396 30.60 28.26 -43.55
N SER A 397 31.15 29.11 -42.68
CA SER A 397 30.39 29.87 -41.68
C SER A 397 29.13 30.51 -42.28
N LEU A 398 27.97 30.05 -41.83
CA LEU A 398 26.67 30.66 -42.11
C LEU A 398 26.23 31.34 -40.81
N ASP A 399 26.28 32.67 -40.78
CA ASP A 399 25.78 33.54 -39.71
C ASP A 399 26.55 33.53 -38.38
N THR A 400 26.00 34.21 -37.36
CA THR A 400 26.58 34.37 -36.00
C THR A 400 26.65 33.08 -35.17
N MET A 401 26.39 31.92 -35.80
CA MET A 401 26.41 30.61 -35.17
C MET A 401 27.76 29.96 -35.46
N ASP A 402 28.56 29.78 -34.41
CA ASP A 402 29.92 29.25 -34.50
C ASP A 402 29.89 27.71 -34.59
N ALA A 403 29.83 27.18 -35.82
CA ALA A 403 29.86 25.74 -36.08
C ALA A 403 31.15 25.07 -35.59
N GLU A 404 32.21 25.83 -35.30
CA GLU A 404 33.49 25.33 -34.79
C GLU A 404 33.46 25.05 -33.27
N LYS A 405 32.38 25.42 -32.58
CA LYS A 405 32.16 25.00 -31.19
C LYS A 405 31.78 23.52 -31.07
N PRO A 406 31.93 22.88 -29.91
CA PRO A 406 31.54 21.48 -29.73
C PRO A 406 30.01 21.27 -29.78
N TRP A 407 29.58 20.25 -30.52
CA TRP A 407 28.18 19.81 -30.64
C TRP A 407 28.01 18.39 -30.12
N LEU A 408 27.06 18.16 -29.21
CA LEU A 408 26.72 16.87 -28.65
C LEU A 408 25.76 16.12 -29.58
N ILE A 409 26.16 14.96 -30.10
CA ILE A 409 25.30 14.09 -30.89
C ILE A 409 24.21 13.49 -29.99
N THR A 410 22.96 13.89 -30.18
CA THR A 410 21.81 13.41 -29.39
C THR A 410 21.23 12.12 -29.96
N GLN A 411 21.29 11.95 -31.29
CA GLN A 411 20.80 10.77 -32.01
C GLN A 411 21.61 10.58 -33.29
N ILE A 412 21.92 9.33 -33.64
CA ILE A 412 22.63 8.98 -34.87
C ILE A 412 22.06 7.71 -35.48
N ARG A 413 21.95 7.68 -36.81
CA ARG A 413 21.56 6.51 -37.61
C ARG A 413 22.72 6.10 -38.49
N HIS A 414 23.13 4.85 -38.38
CA HIS A 414 24.22 4.23 -39.10
C HIS A 414 23.68 3.38 -40.25
N LYS A 415 24.40 3.35 -41.37
CA LYS A 415 24.13 2.49 -42.51
C LYS A 415 25.44 1.97 -43.09
N GLY A 416 25.54 0.66 -43.29
CA GLY A 416 26.66 0.03 -43.97
C GLY A 416 26.19 -0.90 -45.07
N TYR A 417 26.88 -0.89 -46.21
CA TYR A 417 26.58 -1.78 -47.34
C TYR A 417 27.85 -2.29 -48.03
N GLN A 418 27.96 -3.62 -48.20
CA GLN A 418 29.11 -4.30 -48.80
C GLN A 418 28.66 -5.33 -49.86
N PRO A 419 28.40 -4.90 -51.11
CA PRO A 419 27.88 -5.78 -52.17
C PRO A 419 28.88 -6.86 -52.62
N GLN A 420 30.19 -6.66 -52.41
CA GLN A 420 31.25 -7.64 -52.77
C GLN A 420 31.02 -9.02 -52.15
N VAL A 421 30.43 -9.05 -50.95
CA VAL A 421 30.09 -10.28 -50.26
C VAL A 421 29.13 -11.08 -51.13
N LEU A 422 28.04 -10.47 -51.59
CA LEU A 422 27.05 -11.13 -52.44
C LEU A 422 27.65 -11.59 -53.77
N GLU A 423 28.49 -10.76 -54.39
CA GLU A 423 29.19 -11.10 -55.65
C GLU A 423 30.10 -12.32 -55.50
N ALA A 424 30.80 -12.44 -54.36
CA ALA A 424 31.65 -13.59 -54.04
C ALA A 424 30.88 -14.90 -53.80
N PHE A 425 29.57 -14.83 -53.50
CA PHE A 425 28.72 -16.00 -53.25
C PHE A 425 27.80 -16.36 -54.43
N ALA A 426 27.36 -15.39 -55.25
CA ALA A 426 26.37 -15.59 -56.31
C ALA A 426 26.95 -15.71 -57.73
N GLY A 427 28.22 -15.30 -57.95
CA GLY A 427 28.74 -15.06 -59.29
C GLY A 427 28.08 -13.82 -59.93
N ALA A 428 28.81 -13.13 -60.81
CA ALA A 428 28.33 -11.91 -61.45
C ALA A 428 27.12 -12.18 -62.36
N GLY A 429 25.88 -12.11 -61.83
CA GLY A 429 24.70 -12.30 -62.68
C GLY A 429 23.31 -12.35 -62.04
N SER A 430 23.13 -12.50 -60.73
CA SER A 430 21.78 -12.58 -60.16
C SER A 430 21.67 -12.04 -58.73
N ALA A 431 21.82 -10.73 -58.57
CA ALA A 431 21.52 -10.04 -57.31
C ALA A 431 20.09 -9.45 -57.36
N ALA A 432 19.08 -10.26 -57.05
CA ALA A 432 17.77 -9.71 -56.70
C ALA A 432 17.90 -9.05 -55.31
N SER A 433 17.99 -7.72 -55.28
CA SER A 433 17.93 -6.89 -54.07
C SER A 433 16.58 -7.11 -53.37
N THR A 434 16.47 -8.17 -52.58
CA THR A 434 15.31 -8.37 -51.70
C THR A 434 15.56 -7.55 -50.45
N THR A 435 15.21 -6.27 -50.48
CA THR A 435 15.17 -5.43 -49.28
C THR A 435 14.05 -5.94 -48.39
N LEU A 436 14.42 -6.64 -47.31
CA LEU A 436 13.47 -6.97 -46.26
C LEU A 436 13.06 -5.67 -45.54
N PRO A 437 11.77 -5.47 -45.22
CA PRO A 437 11.34 -4.32 -44.43
C PRO A 437 12.03 -4.33 -43.06
N SER A 438 12.67 -3.22 -42.70
CA SER A 438 13.41 -3.11 -41.44
C SER A 438 12.48 -3.35 -40.25
N GLN A 439 12.99 -4.11 -39.27
CA GLN A 439 12.26 -4.39 -38.02
C GLN A 439 12.70 -3.49 -36.86
N LEU A 440 13.58 -2.51 -37.10
CA LEU A 440 14.17 -1.66 -36.07
C LEU A 440 13.12 -0.90 -35.23
N HIS A 441 12.01 -0.47 -35.84
CA HIS A 441 10.90 0.20 -35.15
C HIS A 441 10.30 -0.60 -33.97
N LYS A 442 10.52 -1.92 -33.91
CA LYS A 442 10.04 -2.77 -32.79
C LYS A 442 10.94 -2.72 -31.55
N TYR A 443 12.16 -2.23 -31.71
CA TYR A 443 13.21 -2.26 -30.69
C TYR A 443 13.67 -0.86 -30.27
N LEU A 444 13.21 0.15 -30.99
CA LEU A 444 13.53 1.55 -30.73
C LEU A 444 12.35 2.23 -30.05
N ASP A 445 12.70 3.10 -29.12
CA ASP A 445 11.78 3.97 -28.38
C ASP A 445 12.05 5.42 -28.78
N ILE A 446 11.95 5.70 -30.09
CA ILE A 446 12.28 7.00 -30.70
C ILE A 446 11.19 7.36 -31.71
N ASP A 447 10.65 8.58 -31.60
CA ASP A 447 9.56 9.10 -32.46
C ASP A 447 10.06 9.67 -33.80
N THR A 448 11.34 10.05 -33.87
CA THR A 448 11.94 10.73 -35.04
C THR A 448 12.87 9.79 -35.77
N GLU A 449 12.49 9.34 -36.97
CA GLU A 449 13.43 8.65 -37.87
C GLU A 449 14.31 9.70 -38.56
N LEU A 450 15.62 9.59 -38.35
CA LEU A 450 16.60 10.34 -39.14
C LEU A 450 16.60 9.79 -40.56
N GLU A 451 16.37 10.65 -41.55
CA GLU A 451 16.35 10.29 -42.95
C GLU A 451 17.70 10.56 -43.62
N PHE A 452 18.12 9.65 -44.49
CA PHE A 452 19.28 9.87 -45.34
C PHE A 452 18.87 10.75 -46.54
N PRO A 453 19.61 11.82 -46.87
CA PRO A 453 19.21 12.74 -47.94
C PRO A 453 19.25 12.14 -49.34
N VAL A 454 19.95 11.01 -49.52
CA VAL A 454 20.04 10.31 -50.79
C VAL A 454 19.67 8.83 -50.58
N GLN A 455 18.69 8.33 -51.33
CA GLN A 455 18.23 6.94 -51.28
C GLN A 455 19.19 5.93 -51.94
N ASN A 456 20.48 6.24 -52.07
CA ASN A 456 21.40 5.39 -52.83
C ASN A 456 21.91 4.19 -52.03
N GLN A 457 21.98 3.03 -52.70
CA GLN A 457 22.73 1.84 -52.28
C GLN A 457 24.22 2.03 -52.53
N GLN A 458 24.79 3.15 -52.08
CA GLN A 458 26.23 3.37 -52.17
C GLN A 458 26.94 2.39 -51.23
N GLN A 459 27.99 1.76 -51.75
CA GLN A 459 28.88 0.93 -50.95
C GLN A 459 29.61 1.79 -49.92
N GLY A 460 29.79 1.25 -48.72
CA GLY A 460 30.55 1.88 -47.65
C GLY A 460 29.71 2.14 -46.40
N TYR A 461 30.26 2.95 -45.51
CA TYR A 461 29.64 3.34 -44.25
C TYR A 461 29.16 4.79 -44.35
N PHE A 462 27.97 5.05 -43.81
CA PHE A 462 27.37 6.37 -43.73
C PHE A 462 26.61 6.52 -42.43
N ASN A 463 26.50 7.75 -41.94
CA ASN A 463 25.60 8.10 -40.85
C ASN A 463 24.90 9.44 -41.09
N VAL A 464 23.72 9.58 -40.49
CA VAL A 464 23.04 10.86 -40.29
C VAL A 464 22.81 11.06 -38.81
N PHE A 465 22.87 12.29 -38.32
CA PHE A 465 22.77 12.56 -36.89
C PHE A 465 22.14 13.93 -36.59
N ASN A 466 21.58 14.01 -35.39
CA ASN A 466 21.16 15.24 -34.75
C ASN A 466 22.15 15.59 -33.64
N ALA A 467 22.49 16.87 -33.52
CA ALA A 467 23.38 17.37 -32.50
C ALA A 467 22.89 18.70 -31.90
N ILE A 468 23.26 18.96 -30.66
CA ILE A 468 22.97 20.23 -29.97
C ILE A 468 24.28 20.89 -29.53
N PRO A 469 24.39 22.22 -29.51
CA PRO A 469 25.55 22.92 -28.97
C PRO A 469 25.82 22.56 -27.50
N GLN A 470 27.10 22.59 -27.10
CA GLN A 470 27.52 22.31 -25.72
C GLN A 470 26.86 23.21 -24.66
N GLU A 471 26.48 24.43 -25.02
CA GLU A 471 25.81 25.36 -24.11
C GLU A 471 24.37 24.93 -23.76
N ILE A 472 23.75 24.08 -24.59
CA ILE A 472 22.40 23.57 -24.36
C ILE A 472 22.46 22.32 -23.49
N THR A 473 21.80 22.39 -22.33
CA THR A 473 21.71 21.25 -21.42
C THR A 473 20.70 20.25 -21.94
N TYR A 474 21.16 19.05 -22.30
CA TYR A 474 20.28 17.94 -22.67
C TYR A 474 19.53 17.40 -21.45
N ARG A 475 18.20 17.26 -21.58
CA ARG A 475 17.36 16.50 -20.64
C ARG A 475 16.55 15.44 -21.40
N PRO A 476 16.38 14.22 -20.84
CA PRO A 476 15.59 13.17 -21.47
C PRO A 476 14.13 13.61 -21.68
N ALA A 477 13.55 13.32 -22.84
CA ALA A 477 12.13 13.53 -23.12
C ALA A 477 11.22 12.65 -22.25
N ARG A 478 10.06 13.13 -21.83
CA ARG A 478 9.07 12.38 -21.02
C ARG A 478 8.26 11.38 -21.86
N ARG A 479 8.90 10.29 -22.28
CA ARG A 479 8.28 9.20 -23.06
C ARG A 479 7.62 8.12 -22.20
N HIS A 480 8.06 7.96 -20.96
CA HIS A 480 7.62 6.89 -20.05
C HIS A 480 6.70 7.46 -18.97
N PRO A 481 5.39 7.63 -19.25
CA PRO A 481 4.45 8.13 -18.25
C PRO A 481 4.37 7.14 -17.08
N LYS A 482 4.18 7.68 -15.88
CA LYS A 482 3.95 6.87 -14.68
C LYS A 482 2.66 6.09 -14.80
N SER A 483 2.71 4.78 -14.53
CA SER A 483 1.53 3.94 -14.42
C SER A 483 0.62 4.45 -13.32
N ARG A 484 -0.69 4.55 -13.62
CA ARG A 484 -1.70 5.05 -12.68
C ARG A 484 -2.62 3.94 -12.20
N ILE A 485 -2.92 3.94 -10.91
CA ILE A 485 -3.95 3.09 -10.31
C ILE A 485 -5.29 3.82 -10.45
N ARG A 486 -6.19 3.29 -11.29
CA ARG A 486 -7.46 3.94 -11.66
C ARG A 486 -8.57 3.86 -10.60
N GLY A 487 -8.36 3.13 -9.51
CA GLY A 487 -9.38 2.93 -8.49
C GLY A 487 -8.77 2.56 -7.15
N SER A 488 -9.62 2.37 -6.14
CA SER A 488 -9.13 2.01 -4.81
C SER A 488 -8.76 0.52 -4.75
N GLN A 489 -7.75 0.20 -3.95
CA GLN A 489 -7.32 -1.16 -3.63
C GLN A 489 -7.53 -1.42 -2.15
N THR A 490 -7.38 -2.67 -1.73
CA THR A 490 -7.33 -3.04 -0.31
C THR A 490 -5.91 -3.38 0.10
N ALA A 491 -5.56 -3.10 1.35
CA ALA A 491 -4.27 -3.44 1.95
C ALA A 491 -4.47 -3.86 3.42
N ILE A 492 -3.49 -4.54 4.01
CA ILE A 492 -3.53 -4.93 5.42
C ILE A 492 -2.68 -3.96 6.22
N VAL A 493 -3.21 -3.46 7.34
CA VAL A 493 -2.47 -2.58 8.25
C VAL A 493 -1.35 -3.37 8.94
N THR A 494 -0.14 -2.82 8.93
CA THR A 494 1.05 -3.42 9.54
C THR A 494 1.64 -2.50 10.62
N GLY A 495 2.55 -3.05 11.42
CA GLY A 495 3.21 -2.31 12.49
C GLY A 495 4.32 -3.13 13.13
N ALA A 496 5.00 -2.53 14.12
CA ALA A 496 6.07 -3.19 14.83
C ALA A 496 5.57 -4.47 15.55
N PRO A 497 6.42 -5.50 15.73
CA PRO A 497 6.03 -6.74 16.39
C PRO A 497 5.43 -6.50 17.79
N GLY A 498 4.24 -7.04 18.04
CA GLY A 498 3.53 -6.92 19.33
C GLY A 498 2.73 -5.62 19.51
N GLU A 499 2.67 -4.75 18.51
CA GLU A 499 1.78 -3.57 18.50
C GLU A 499 0.39 -3.91 17.93
N GLU A 500 -0.67 -3.52 18.65
CA GLU A 500 -2.04 -3.56 18.12
C GLU A 500 -2.39 -2.28 17.34
N ILE A 501 -1.78 -1.15 17.70
CA ILE A 501 -2.01 0.16 17.09
C ILE A 501 -0.64 0.77 16.81
N TYR A 502 -0.35 1.04 15.53
CA TYR A 502 0.93 1.58 15.10
C TYR A 502 0.70 2.82 14.23
N CYS A 503 0.81 4.00 14.83
CA CYS A 503 0.58 5.29 14.18
C CYS A 503 1.58 6.35 14.62
N ASP A 504 1.69 7.42 13.83
CA ASP A 504 2.51 8.60 14.15
C ASP A 504 1.67 9.78 14.69
N GLU A 505 2.30 10.95 14.86
CA GLU A 505 1.67 12.16 15.41
C GLU A 505 0.47 12.68 14.57
N TYR A 506 0.40 12.30 13.29
CA TYR A 506 -0.67 12.68 12.37
C TYR A 506 -1.77 11.60 12.29
N GLY A 507 -1.66 10.50 13.06
CA GLY A 507 -2.56 9.36 12.97
C GLY A 507 -2.40 8.57 11.66
N ARG A 508 -1.25 8.67 11.00
CA ARG A 508 -0.93 7.87 9.81
C ARG A 508 -0.63 6.43 10.21
N ILE A 509 -0.86 5.50 9.31
CA ILE A 509 -0.58 4.07 9.52
C ILE A 509 0.34 3.54 8.42
N LYS A 510 0.86 2.33 8.62
CA LYS A 510 1.58 1.58 7.58
C LYS A 510 0.74 0.40 7.12
N VAL A 511 0.92 0.00 5.86
CA VAL A 511 0.17 -1.10 5.26
C VAL A 511 1.07 -1.96 4.37
N GLN A 512 0.66 -3.20 4.14
CA GLN A 512 1.19 -4.04 3.07
C GLN A 512 0.12 -4.24 2.01
N PHE A 513 0.47 -3.92 0.76
CA PHE A 513 -0.39 -4.16 -0.40
C PHE A 513 -0.37 -5.62 -0.81
N HIS A 514 -1.46 -6.11 -1.40
CA HIS A 514 -1.58 -7.53 -1.80
C HIS A 514 -0.61 -7.95 -2.93
N TRP A 515 -0.20 -7.00 -3.77
CA TRP A 515 0.77 -7.23 -4.84
C TRP A 515 2.22 -7.20 -4.36
N ASP A 516 2.46 -6.78 -3.12
CA ASP A 516 3.80 -6.71 -2.55
C ASP A 516 4.27 -8.09 -2.06
N ARG A 517 5.12 -8.72 -2.87
CA ARG A 517 5.66 -10.07 -2.63
C ARG A 517 6.88 -10.10 -1.73
N GLU A 518 7.57 -8.97 -1.58
CA GLU A 518 8.82 -8.86 -0.82
C GLU A 518 8.58 -8.41 0.64
N GLY A 519 7.36 -7.96 0.96
CA GLY A 519 6.98 -7.50 2.30
C GLY A 519 6.82 -8.63 3.32
N THR A 520 7.23 -8.33 4.56
CA THR A 520 7.27 -9.25 5.71
C THR A 520 6.14 -9.02 6.73
N MET A 521 5.14 -8.20 6.38
CA MET A 521 3.99 -7.80 7.22
C MET A 521 4.40 -7.09 8.52
N ASP A 522 5.41 -6.22 8.42
CA ASP A 522 6.01 -5.49 9.54
C ASP A 522 6.00 -3.95 9.31
N GLU A 523 6.69 -3.21 10.18
CA GLU A 523 6.83 -1.75 10.10
C GLU A 523 7.58 -1.26 8.84
N ASN A 524 8.20 -2.12 8.05
CA ASN A 524 8.91 -1.79 6.82
C ASN A 524 8.08 -2.11 5.56
N SER A 525 6.78 -2.34 5.71
CA SER A 525 5.90 -2.68 4.58
C SER A 525 5.56 -1.47 3.69
N SER A 526 5.44 -0.27 4.29
CA SER A 526 5.21 0.99 3.57
C SER A 526 5.80 2.20 4.32
N HIS A 527 5.74 3.37 3.67
CA HIS A 527 5.84 4.65 4.38
C HIS A 527 4.55 4.96 5.17
N TRP A 528 4.53 6.08 5.88
CA TRP A 528 3.37 6.55 6.64
C TRP A 528 2.26 7.10 5.73
N ILE A 529 1.09 6.47 5.77
CA ILE A 529 -0.06 6.78 4.92
C ILE A 529 -1.15 7.48 5.75
N ARG A 530 -1.67 8.61 5.26
CA ARG A 530 -2.76 9.36 5.91
C ARG A 530 -4.07 8.59 5.91
N VAL A 531 -4.82 8.73 7.00
CA VAL A 531 -6.15 8.13 7.17
C VAL A 531 -7.22 9.20 7.07
N ALA A 532 -8.12 9.04 6.10
CA ALA A 532 -9.29 9.88 5.96
C ALA A 532 -10.19 9.71 7.20
N SER A 533 -10.55 10.84 7.80
CA SER A 533 -11.51 10.89 8.90
C SER A 533 -12.83 11.46 8.38
N ASN A 534 -13.95 11.00 8.93
CA ASN A 534 -15.28 11.47 8.53
C ASN A 534 -15.47 12.98 8.78
N TRP A 535 -14.82 13.52 9.82
CA TRP A 535 -14.78 14.95 10.11
C TRP A 535 -13.44 15.31 10.76
N ALA A 536 -12.69 16.26 10.20
CA ALA A 536 -11.37 16.66 10.70
C ALA A 536 -11.17 18.18 10.62
N HIS A 537 -10.60 18.77 11.67
CA HIS A 537 -10.21 20.18 11.72
C HIS A 537 -9.13 20.42 12.80
N ASN A 538 -8.69 21.68 12.94
CA ASN A 538 -7.71 22.12 13.94
C ASN A 538 -8.21 21.91 15.39
N GLY A 539 -7.83 20.79 16.00
CA GLY A 539 -8.11 20.47 17.40
C GLY A 539 -9.50 19.86 17.68
N TYR A 540 -10.28 19.52 16.66
CA TYR A 540 -11.58 18.86 16.82
C TYR A 540 -11.96 18.00 15.59
N GLY A 541 -12.84 17.03 15.79
CA GLY A 541 -13.29 16.09 14.76
C GLY A 541 -13.38 14.66 15.28
N THR A 542 -13.40 13.70 14.36
CA THR A 542 -13.39 12.26 14.64
C THR A 542 -12.01 11.68 14.38
N VAL A 543 -11.51 10.82 15.27
CA VAL A 543 -10.26 10.08 15.05
C VAL A 543 -10.51 8.61 15.38
N VAL A 544 -10.42 7.74 14.36
CA VAL A 544 -10.53 6.28 14.51
C VAL A 544 -9.38 5.65 13.74
N ILE A 545 -8.34 5.23 14.46
CA ILE A 545 -7.11 4.73 13.87
C ILE A 545 -7.26 3.23 13.54
N PRO A 546 -7.10 2.81 12.27
CA PRO A 546 -7.09 1.41 11.91
C PRO A 546 -5.96 0.66 12.64
N ARG A 547 -6.26 -0.55 13.12
CA ARG A 547 -5.35 -1.37 13.92
C ARG A 547 -4.58 -2.36 13.05
N VAL A 548 -3.43 -2.82 13.54
CA VAL A 548 -2.62 -3.86 12.86
C VAL A 548 -3.50 -5.08 12.59
N GLY A 549 -3.42 -5.62 11.37
CA GLY A 549 -4.24 -6.74 10.91
C GLY A 549 -5.63 -6.37 10.35
N MET A 550 -6.07 -5.11 10.46
CA MET A 550 -7.28 -4.65 9.78
C MET A 550 -7.05 -4.55 8.27
N GLU A 551 -8.11 -4.81 7.50
CA GLU A 551 -8.12 -4.55 6.07
C GLU A 551 -8.66 -3.15 5.80
N VAL A 552 -7.89 -2.37 5.04
CA VAL A 552 -8.20 -0.98 4.73
C VAL A 552 -8.31 -0.77 3.23
N MET A 553 -9.22 0.11 2.84
CA MET A 553 -9.34 0.58 1.46
C MET A 553 -8.41 1.76 1.26
N VAL A 554 -7.54 1.66 0.27
CA VAL A 554 -6.50 2.62 -0.10
C VAL A 554 -6.84 3.23 -1.45
N ASP A 555 -6.90 4.55 -1.51
CA ASP A 555 -6.97 5.31 -2.75
C ASP A 555 -5.61 5.92 -3.07
N PHE A 556 -5.44 6.41 -4.29
CA PHE A 556 -4.18 6.97 -4.77
C PHE A 556 -4.44 8.36 -5.34
N LEU A 557 -3.82 9.39 -4.75
CA LEU A 557 -4.01 10.78 -5.19
C LEU A 557 -3.54 10.94 -6.64
N GLU A 558 -4.37 11.51 -7.51
CA GLU A 558 -4.16 11.56 -8.98
C GLU A 558 -3.92 10.19 -9.66
N GLY A 559 -4.26 9.09 -8.95
CA GLY A 559 -3.93 7.73 -9.34
C GLY A 559 -2.45 7.38 -9.21
N ASP A 560 -1.64 8.21 -8.54
CA ASP A 560 -0.21 7.98 -8.35
C ASP A 560 0.04 6.86 -7.31
N PRO A 561 0.66 5.72 -7.70
CA PRO A 561 1.02 4.64 -6.77
C PRO A 561 1.88 5.08 -5.57
N ASP A 562 2.63 6.17 -5.70
CA ASP A 562 3.51 6.70 -4.65
C ASP A 562 2.74 7.55 -3.62
N GLN A 563 1.48 7.93 -3.92
CA GLN A 563 0.65 8.78 -3.07
C GLN A 563 -0.63 8.09 -2.56
N PRO A 564 -0.51 7.01 -1.78
CA PRO A 564 -1.65 6.34 -1.18
C PRO A 564 -2.33 7.21 -0.08
N LEU A 565 -3.64 7.02 0.08
CA LEU A 565 -4.48 7.60 1.11
C LEU A 565 -5.50 6.57 1.59
N ILE A 566 -5.56 6.31 2.90
CA ILE A 566 -6.54 5.37 3.45
C ILE A 566 -7.92 6.03 3.48
N LYS A 567 -8.91 5.44 2.82
CA LYS A 567 -10.31 5.93 2.81
C LYS A 567 -11.15 5.39 3.96
N GLY A 568 -10.83 4.19 4.46
CA GLY A 568 -11.60 3.52 5.50
C GLY A 568 -11.20 2.07 5.66
N ALA A 569 -11.88 1.36 6.56
CA ALA A 569 -11.68 -0.06 6.81
C ALA A 569 -12.86 -0.89 6.29
N VAL A 570 -12.59 -2.14 5.91
CA VAL A 570 -13.60 -3.10 5.44
C VAL A 570 -13.59 -4.35 6.31
N HIS A 571 -14.77 -4.94 6.50
CA HIS A 571 -14.90 -6.25 7.14
C HIS A 571 -14.60 -7.36 6.14
N ASN A 572 -14.08 -8.48 6.63
CA ASN A 572 -13.74 -9.65 5.81
C ASN A 572 -14.02 -10.97 6.56
N GLY A 573 -13.62 -12.10 5.98
CA GLY A 573 -13.86 -13.43 6.54
C GLY A 573 -13.21 -13.68 7.91
N VAL A 574 -12.14 -12.94 8.23
CA VAL A 574 -11.42 -13.00 9.52
C VAL A 574 -11.92 -11.89 10.45
N ASN A 575 -11.88 -10.64 9.99
CA ASN A 575 -12.32 -9.44 10.70
C ASN A 575 -13.81 -9.22 10.48
N LYS A 576 -14.63 -10.00 11.18
CA LYS A 576 -16.10 -10.00 11.05
C LYS A 576 -16.74 -8.73 11.62
N VAL A 577 -17.97 -8.49 11.19
CA VAL A 577 -18.86 -7.47 11.77
C VAL A 577 -19.13 -7.73 13.27
N PRO A 578 -19.40 -6.71 14.10
CA PRO A 578 -19.58 -6.86 15.55
C PRO A 578 -20.74 -7.77 15.99
N TYR A 579 -21.78 -7.87 15.17
CA TYR A 579 -22.95 -8.72 15.41
C TYR A 579 -23.21 -9.58 14.19
N GLU A 580 -23.76 -10.77 14.41
CA GLU A 580 -24.05 -11.71 13.34
C GLU A 580 -25.05 -11.11 12.33
N LEU A 581 -24.67 -11.13 11.06
CA LEU A 581 -25.51 -10.75 9.92
C LEU A 581 -25.84 -11.99 9.08
N PRO A 582 -27.05 -12.07 8.50
CA PRO A 582 -28.07 -11.01 8.39
C PRO A 582 -29.06 -10.91 9.55
N ALA A 583 -28.91 -11.71 10.63
CA ALA A 583 -29.87 -11.76 11.74
C ALA A 583 -30.13 -10.39 12.39
N ASN A 584 -29.07 -9.57 12.55
CA ASN A 584 -29.14 -8.27 13.23
C ASN A 584 -29.05 -7.08 12.25
N LYS A 585 -29.65 -7.19 11.06
CA LYS A 585 -29.56 -6.18 9.98
C LYS A 585 -30.15 -4.79 10.29
N THR A 586 -30.92 -4.65 11.36
CA THR A 586 -31.55 -3.39 11.81
C THR A 586 -30.72 -2.65 12.85
N ARG A 587 -29.51 -3.14 13.18
CA ARG A 587 -28.62 -2.52 14.16
C ARG A 587 -27.58 -1.63 13.49
N SER A 588 -27.47 -0.40 13.99
CA SER A 588 -26.37 0.52 13.73
C SER A 588 -25.46 0.58 14.96
N VAL A 589 -24.14 0.35 14.79
CA VAL A 589 -23.24 0.09 15.91
C VAL A 589 -21.92 0.83 15.77
N PHE A 590 -21.49 1.48 16.85
CA PHE A 590 -20.12 1.93 17.07
C PHE A 590 -19.55 1.18 18.28
N LYS A 591 -18.76 0.13 18.03
CA LYS A 591 -18.18 -0.73 19.05
C LYS A 591 -16.66 -0.69 18.99
N THR A 592 -16.03 -0.47 20.14
CA THR A 592 -14.58 -0.42 20.30
C THR A 592 -14.09 -1.64 21.08
N SER A 593 -12.80 -1.96 20.97
CA SER A 593 -12.15 -3.00 21.77
C SER A 593 -11.09 -2.36 22.66
N SER A 594 -11.00 -2.78 23.93
CA SER A 594 -9.89 -2.42 24.81
C SER A 594 -8.54 -2.77 24.16
N SER A 595 -7.51 -1.97 24.42
CA SER A 595 -6.16 -2.12 23.87
C SER A 595 -5.13 -1.80 24.96
N LYS A 596 -4.03 -2.54 25.11
CA LYS A 596 -3.64 -3.78 24.41
C LYS A 596 -4.23 -5.04 25.08
N GLY A 597 -4.42 -6.13 24.33
CA GLY A 597 -4.83 -7.45 24.82
C GLY A 597 -6.34 -7.61 25.03
N GLY A 598 -7.15 -6.99 24.18
CA GLY A 598 -8.56 -6.66 24.45
C GLY A 598 -9.44 -7.77 25.05
N ASN A 599 -9.92 -7.53 26.28
CA ASN A 599 -10.94 -8.33 26.99
C ASN A 599 -12.19 -7.50 27.36
N GLY A 600 -12.46 -6.41 26.65
CA GLY A 600 -13.55 -5.48 26.95
C GLY A 600 -13.92 -4.56 25.80
N SER A 601 -15.04 -3.85 25.91
CA SER A 601 -15.57 -2.97 24.85
C SER A 601 -16.36 -1.78 25.37
N ASN A 602 -16.24 -0.63 24.71
CA ASN A 602 -17.22 0.45 24.79
C ASN A 602 -18.10 0.42 23.54
N GLU A 603 -19.39 0.67 23.68
CA GLU A 603 -20.36 0.51 22.61
C GLU A 603 -21.47 1.56 22.65
N LEU A 604 -21.79 2.13 21.49
CA LEU A 604 -23.05 2.80 21.20
C LEU A 604 -23.78 1.98 20.13
N ARG A 605 -24.99 1.53 20.44
CA ARG A 605 -25.82 0.71 19.55
C ARG A 605 -27.22 1.28 19.45
N ILE A 606 -27.71 1.38 18.22
CA ILE A 606 -29.08 1.80 17.90
C ILE A 606 -29.74 0.62 17.17
N GLU A 607 -30.84 0.13 17.72
CA GLU A 607 -31.70 -0.91 17.15
C GLU A 607 -32.96 -0.25 16.60
N ASP A 608 -33.20 -0.42 15.31
CA ASP A 608 -34.33 0.18 14.57
C ASP A 608 -35.42 -0.85 14.23
N LYS A 609 -35.40 -2.03 14.86
CA LYS A 609 -36.45 -3.03 14.69
C LYS A 609 -37.76 -2.53 15.29
N ALA A 610 -38.76 -2.34 14.44
CA ALA A 610 -40.07 -1.82 14.82
C ALA A 610 -40.70 -2.55 16.02
N GLY A 611 -41.09 -1.79 17.04
CA GLY A 611 -41.65 -2.29 18.31
C GLY A 611 -40.64 -2.91 19.26
N GLN A 612 -39.35 -2.90 18.91
CA GLN A 612 -38.22 -3.39 19.71
C GLN A 612 -37.04 -2.40 19.64
N GLU A 613 -37.32 -1.12 19.37
CA GLU A 613 -36.31 -0.09 19.21
C GLU A 613 -35.53 0.12 20.52
N GLN A 614 -34.21 0.30 20.41
CA GLN A 614 -33.35 0.47 21.58
C GLN A 614 -32.12 1.31 21.25
N ILE A 615 -31.80 2.27 22.12
CA ILE A 615 -30.47 2.84 22.21
C ILE A 615 -29.76 2.21 23.40
N PHE A 616 -28.62 1.58 23.15
CA PHE A 616 -27.78 0.94 24.15
C PHE A 616 -26.42 1.64 24.21
N VAL A 617 -26.02 2.04 25.41
CA VAL A 617 -24.72 2.66 25.69
C VAL A 617 -24.01 1.83 26.75
N GLN A 618 -22.80 1.38 26.43
CA GLN A 618 -21.93 0.62 27.34
C GLN A 618 -20.58 1.30 27.47
N SER A 619 -20.16 1.55 28.72
CA SER A 619 -18.79 1.84 29.09
C SER A 619 -18.15 0.59 29.71
N GLN A 620 -16.91 0.27 29.32
CA GLN A 620 -16.17 -0.85 29.92
C GLN A 620 -15.71 -0.55 31.34
N LYS A 621 -15.54 0.73 31.67
CA LYS A 621 -15.00 1.18 32.96
C LYS A 621 -15.78 2.39 33.47
N ASP A 622 -15.31 3.60 33.15
CA ASP A 622 -15.88 4.85 33.64
C ASP A 622 -16.83 5.46 32.59
N PHE A 623 -17.92 6.10 33.03
CA PHE A 623 -18.83 6.87 32.17
C PHE A 623 -19.02 8.28 32.76
N ASP A 624 -18.39 9.26 32.13
CA ASP A 624 -18.48 10.66 32.55
C ASP A 624 -19.38 11.45 31.59
N GLN A 625 -20.41 12.10 32.14
CA GLN A 625 -21.27 13.01 31.40
C GLN A 625 -21.18 14.43 31.98
N LEU A 626 -20.63 15.36 31.21
CA LEU A 626 -20.55 16.78 31.58
C LEU A 626 -21.49 17.62 30.72
N THR A 627 -22.53 18.18 31.33
CA THR A 627 -23.42 19.15 30.67
C THR A 627 -23.13 20.57 31.18
N LYS A 628 -22.69 21.45 30.28
CA LYS A 628 -22.25 22.82 30.66
C LYS A 628 -23.39 23.80 30.96
N ASN A 629 -24.62 23.48 30.56
CA ASN A 629 -25.78 24.35 30.76
C ASN A 629 -26.96 23.58 31.35
N ASN A 630 -27.85 23.06 30.50
CA ASN A 630 -29.07 22.37 30.92
C ASN A 630 -29.04 20.91 30.48
N HIS A 631 -29.33 20.00 31.40
CA HIS A 631 -29.59 18.59 31.12
C HIS A 631 -31.09 18.31 31.32
N THR A 632 -31.74 17.69 30.36
CA THR A 632 -33.17 17.36 30.40
C THR A 632 -33.36 15.90 30.02
N VAL A 633 -34.10 15.18 30.84
CA VAL A 633 -34.46 13.77 30.62
C VAL A 633 -35.97 13.65 30.71
N GLN A 634 -36.59 13.14 29.65
CA GLN A 634 -38.02 12.82 29.62
C GLN A 634 -38.18 11.32 29.33
N VAL A 635 -38.87 10.62 30.22
CA VAL A 635 -39.17 9.19 30.09
C VAL A 635 -40.68 9.01 30.14
N ASN A 636 -41.27 8.51 29.06
CA ASN A 636 -42.73 8.42 28.92
C ASN A 636 -43.35 7.21 29.63
N ASN A 637 -42.54 6.21 29.98
CA ASN A 637 -43.00 5.02 30.69
C ASN A 637 -42.23 4.87 32.01
N ASN A 638 -41.20 4.01 32.04
CA ASN A 638 -40.46 3.72 33.28
C ASN A 638 -38.98 4.12 33.15
N SER A 639 -38.44 4.73 34.21
CA SER A 639 -37.00 4.94 34.41
C SER A 639 -36.52 4.05 35.56
N HIS A 640 -35.42 3.32 35.36
CA HIS A 640 -34.83 2.46 36.38
C HIS A 640 -33.34 2.77 36.51
N LEU A 641 -32.90 3.02 37.75
CA LEU A 641 -31.50 3.24 38.10
C LEU A 641 -31.09 2.20 39.15
N GLN A 642 -30.07 1.41 38.83
CA GLN A 642 -29.44 0.49 39.76
C GLN A 642 -27.99 0.91 40.00
N VAL A 643 -27.63 1.11 41.26
CA VAL A 643 -26.26 1.42 41.69
C VAL A 643 -25.85 0.40 42.74
N ASN A 644 -24.84 -0.40 42.43
CA ASN A 644 -24.44 -1.53 43.29
C ASN A 644 -23.58 -1.11 44.49
N ASN A 645 -22.98 0.08 44.46
CA ASN A 645 -22.14 0.59 45.54
C ASN A 645 -22.71 1.91 46.08
N GLU A 646 -22.20 3.06 45.63
CA GLU A 646 -22.58 4.36 46.15
C GLU A 646 -23.17 5.26 45.06
N HIS A 647 -24.28 5.92 45.38
CA HIS A 647 -24.82 7.03 44.61
C HIS A 647 -24.71 8.31 45.46
N SER A 648 -24.04 9.33 44.92
CA SER A 648 -23.88 10.63 45.55
C SER A 648 -24.35 11.72 44.58
N GLU A 649 -25.21 12.62 45.08
CA GLU A 649 -25.74 13.75 44.32
C GLU A 649 -25.51 15.05 45.11
N THR A 650 -24.98 16.08 44.45
CA THR A 650 -24.79 17.41 45.05
C THR A 650 -25.52 18.46 44.21
N ILE A 651 -26.55 19.07 44.80
CA ILE A 651 -27.33 20.14 44.18
C ILE A 651 -27.02 21.44 44.90
N LYS A 652 -26.33 22.38 44.23
CA LYS A 652 -25.85 23.63 44.85
C LYS A 652 -26.95 24.64 45.17
N LYS A 653 -28.10 24.53 44.51
CA LYS A 653 -29.25 25.42 44.71
C LYS A 653 -30.45 24.60 45.16
N ASN A 654 -31.47 24.49 44.32
CA ASN A 654 -32.74 23.89 44.69
C ASN A 654 -32.94 22.57 43.97
N ARG A 655 -33.40 21.55 44.70
CA ARG A 655 -34.03 20.35 44.14
C ARG A 655 -35.54 20.52 44.26
N TYR A 656 -36.26 20.40 43.14
CA TYR A 656 -37.72 20.35 43.12
C TYR A 656 -38.15 18.98 42.62
N THR A 657 -38.97 18.29 43.40
CA THR A 657 -39.56 17.00 43.05
C THR A 657 -41.07 17.13 43.20
N LYS A 658 -41.83 16.79 42.15
CA LYS A 658 -43.29 16.73 42.19
C LYS A 658 -43.72 15.31 41.81
N ASN A 659 -44.26 14.59 42.78
CA ASN A 659 -44.86 13.27 42.57
C ASN A 659 -46.37 13.45 42.57
N GLU A 660 -47.05 13.10 41.48
CA GLU A 660 -48.50 13.32 41.34
C GLU A 660 -49.36 12.20 41.95
N SER A 661 -48.74 11.08 42.33
CA SER A 661 -49.41 9.95 42.97
C SER A 661 -48.71 9.60 44.28
N GLU A 662 -47.85 8.57 44.28
CA GLU A 662 -47.22 8.04 45.49
C GLU A 662 -45.71 7.94 45.34
N GLU A 663 -44.99 8.09 46.46
CA GLU A 663 -43.57 7.79 46.59
C GLU A 663 -43.40 6.77 47.71
N HIS A 664 -42.72 5.66 47.41
CA HIS A 664 -42.33 4.65 48.39
C HIS A 664 -40.83 4.72 48.62
N HIS A 665 -40.41 4.87 49.88
CA HIS A 665 -39.00 4.90 50.27
C HIS A 665 -38.74 3.90 51.40
N LEU A 666 -37.89 2.90 51.15
CA LEU A 666 -37.49 1.90 52.13
C LEU A 666 -36.00 2.04 52.43
N THR A 667 -35.65 2.25 53.70
CA THR A 667 -34.27 2.18 54.20
C THR A 667 -34.14 0.95 55.10
N GLN A 668 -33.24 0.03 54.78
CA GLN A 668 -33.08 -1.22 55.55
C GLN A 668 -32.17 -1.09 56.79
N LEU A 669 -31.29 -0.08 56.81
CA LEU A 669 -30.37 0.20 57.91
C LEU A 669 -30.57 1.65 58.39
N ASP A 670 -29.49 2.39 58.62
CA ASP A 670 -29.56 3.76 59.13
C ASP A 670 -29.89 4.75 58.01
N ARG A 671 -30.92 5.58 58.23
CA ARG A 671 -31.08 6.87 57.56
C ARG A 671 -30.54 7.96 58.49
N LYS A 672 -29.40 8.56 58.14
CA LYS A 672 -28.82 9.71 58.89
C LYS A 672 -29.09 11.00 58.13
N THR A 673 -29.67 12.00 58.78
CA THR A 673 -30.02 13.30 58.17
C THR A 673 -29.53 14.42 59.09
N GLN A 674 -28.77 15.37 58.54
CA GLN A 674 -28.30 16.56 59.24
C GLN A 674 -28.84 17.80 58.51
N LEU A 675 -29.72 18.54 59.19
CA LEU A 675 -30.29 19.79 58.70
C LEU A 675 -29.63 20.95 59.45
N LEU A 676 -29.00 21.87 58.72
CA LEU A 676 -28.19 22.95 59.30
C LEU A 676 -28.98 24.24 59.60
N THR A 677 -30.16 24.40 59.00
CA THR A 677 -31.04 25.57 59.20
C THR A 677 -32.46 25.10 59.51
N ASN A 678 -33.41 25.18 58.58
CA ASN A 678 -34.80 24.84 58.88
C ASN A 678 -35.25 23.61 58.10
N ASP A 679 -35.93 22.70 58.81
CA ASP A 679 -36.78 21.67 58.22
C ASP A 679 -38.24 22.13 58.38
N HIS A 680 -39.00 22.17 57.29
CA HIS A 680 -40.42 22.51 57.30
C HIS A 680 -41.20 21.32 56.74
N THR A 681 -41.85 20.58 57.64
CA THR A 681 -42.58 19.36 57.30
C THR A 681 -44.08 19.58 57.50
N THR A 682 -44.86 19.40 56.44
CA THR A 682 -46.33 19.32 56.52
C THR A 682 -46.73 17.86 56.51
N ILE A 683 -47.33 17.37 57.59
CA ILE A 683 -47.62 15.94 57.78
C ILE A 683 -49.13 15.73 57.82
N GLY A 684 -49.64 14.90 56.90
CA GLY A 684 -51.08 14.67 56.74
C GLY A 684 -51.69 13.59 57.64
N ILE A 685 -50.89 12.83 58.42
CA ILE A 685 -51.42 11.68 59.20
C ILE A 685 -50.95 11.68 60.67
N SER A 686 -49.66 11.50 60.99
CA SER A 686 -49.21 11.66 62.39
C SER A 686 -47.78 12.16 62.51
N GLN A 687 -47.58 13.13 63.40
CA GLN A 687 -46.30 13.69 63.79
C GLN A 687 -46.16 13.62 65.32
N HIS A 688 -44.96 13.30 65.81
CA HIS A 688 -44.64 13.33 67.24
C HIS A 688 -43.59 14.42 67.50
N THR A 689 -43.86 15.35 68.42
CA THR A 689 -43.03 16.55 68.63
C THR A 689 -42.87 16.85 70.13
N THR A 690 -41.64 17.14 70.58
CA THR A 690 -41.30 17.53 71.96
C THR A 690 -40.65 18.92 71.95
N ILE A 691 -41.17 19.88 72.72
CA ILE A 691 -40.76 21.31 72.65
C ILE A 691 -40.34 21.82 74.03
N GLY A 692 -39.18 22.46 74.11
CA GLY A 692 -38.54 22.85 75.37
C GLY A 692 -38.88 24.25 75.91
N THR A 693 -39.52 25.13 75.14
CA THR A 693 -39.76 26.52 75.59
C THR A 693 -41.16 27.05 75.28
N VAL A 694 -41.58 27.14 74.01
CA VAL A 694 -42.97 27.50 73.70
C VAL A 694 -43.41 26.89 72.38
N GLN A 695 -44.64 26.41 72.33
CA GLN A 695 -45.33 26.01 71.10
C GLN A 695 -46.52 26.95 70.91
N THR A 696 -46.55 27.68 69.79
CA THR A 696 -47.66 28.57 69.43
C THR A 696 -48.43 27.95 68.26
N ILE A 697 -49.74 27.87 68.37
CA ILE A 697 -50.64 27.35 67.34
C ILE A 697 -51.71 28.42 67.09
N GLU A 698 -51.82 28.91 65.85
CA GLU A 698 -52.80 29.90 65.41
C GLU A 698 -53.64 29.32 64.27
N ALA A 699 -54.97 29.42 64.37
CA ALA A 699 -55.89 28.95 63.34
C ALA A 699 -56.97 30.01 63.07
N GLY A 700 -57.27 30.24 61.78
CA GLY A 700 -58.22 31.27 61.37
C GLY A 700 -59.71 30.92 61.53
N GLN A 701 -60.06 29.65 61.78
CA GLN A 701 -61.47 29.23 61.94
C GLN A 701 -61.68 28.33 63.17
N GLU A 702 -60.99 27.19 63.29
CA GLU A 702 -61.12 26.29 64.45
C GLU A 702 -59.85 25.47 64.70
N ILE A 703 -59.66 25.01 65.95
CA ILE A 703 -58.66 24.00 66.34
C ILE A 703 -59.41 22.85 67.01
N HIS A 704 -59.30 21.63 66.47
CA HIS A 704 -59.91 20.42 67.03
C HIS A 704 -58.89 19.58 67.79
N LEU A 705 -59.13 19.35 69.08
CA LEU A 705 -58.36 18.43 69.93
C LEU A 705 -59.27 17.29 70.40
N LYS A 706 -59.12 16.10 69.84
CA LYS A 706 -59.93 14.90 70.17
C LYS A 706 -59.02 13.73 70.49
N ALA A 707 -59.32 13.01 71.57
CA ALA A 707 -58.66 11.75 71.91
C ALA A 707 -59.69 10.63 72.06
N GLY A 708 -59.35 9.42 71.59
CA GLY A 708 -60.27 8.28 71.60
C GLY A 708 -60.56 7.70 72.99
N MET A 709 -59.69 7.94 73.98
CA MET A 709 -59.95 7.59 75.38
C MET A 709 -59.75 8.79 76.31
N ASN A 710 -58.55 9.38 76.36
CA ASN A 710 -58.25 10.52 77.23
C ASN A 710 -57.43 11.58 76.48
N LEU A 711 -57.84 12.83 76.58
CA LEU A 711 -57.02 13.99 76.24
C LEU A 711 -56.52 14.60 77.55
N VAL A 712 -55.20 14.58 77.77
CA VAL A 712 -54.59 15.16 78.98
C VAL A 712 -53.87 16.45 78.58
N ILE A 713 -54.32 17.58 79.11
CA ILE A 713 -53.66 18.88 78.99
C ILE A 713 -53.18 19.27 80.38
N ASP A 714 -51.88 19.12 80.62
CA ASP A 714 -51.25 19.42 81.90
C ASP A 714 -50.57 20.80 81.84
N GLY A 715 -51.06 21.72 82.66
CA GLY A 715 -50.50 23.07 82.81
C GLY A 715 -49.82 23.21 84.15
N GLY A 716 -48.48 23.24 84.18
CA GLY A 716 -47.72 23.13 85.42
C GLY A 716 -48.03 24.18 86.51
N LEU A 717 -48.25 25.45 86.15
CA LEU A 717 -48.58 26.52 87.11
C LEU A 717 -49.98 27.10 86.92
N SER A 718 -50.47 27.20 85.69
CA SER A 718 -51.84 27.63 85.42
C SER A 718 -52.27 27.18 84.03
N LEU A 719 -53.53 26.78 83.90
CA LEU A 719 -54.18 26.56 82.61
C LEU A 719 -55.28 27.62 82.45
N SER A 720 -55.20 28.43 81.39
CA SER A 720 -56.20 29.47 81.10
C SER A 720 -56.83 29.22 79.74
N LEU A 721 -58.15 29.11 79.72
CA LEU A 721 -58.98 29.03 78.53
C LEU A 721 -59.75 30.34 78.40
N LYS A 722 -59.66 31.01 77.25
CA LYS A 722 -60.33 32.30 77.00
C LYS A 722 -61.09 32.24 75.68
N ALA A 723 -62.34 32.63 75.68
CA ALA A 723 -63.18 32.75 74.49
C ALA A 723 -64.27 33.81 74.70
N GLY A 724 -64.54 34.65 73.69
CA GLY A 724 -65.65 35.62 73.73
C GLY A 724 -65.65 36.58 74.92
N GLY A 725 -64.47 36.92 75.47
CA GLY A 725 -64.33 37.76 76.67
C GLY A 725 -64.56 37.05 78.01
N GLN A 726 -64.96 35.78 78.00
CA GLN A 726 -65.09 34.91 79.18
C GLN A 726 -63.82 34.07 79.36
N HIS A 727 -63.54 33.65 80.59
CA HIS A 727 -62.39 32.81 80.88
C HIS A 727 -62.65 31.76 81.96
N VAL A 728 -61.92 30.65 81.87
CA VAL A 728 -61.72 29.65 82.92
C VAL A 728 -60.23 29.57 83.21
N VAL A 729 -59.84 29.79 84.45
CA VAL A 729 -58.45 29.71 84.91
C VAL A 729 -58.36 28.69 86.03
N LEU A 730 -57.50 27.70 85.82
CA LEU A 730 -57.14 26.65 86.77
C LEU A 730 -55.73 26.95 87.26
N ASN A 731 -55.55 27.12 88.57
CA ASN A 731 -54.23 27.28 89.19
C ASN A 731 -54.21 26.65 90.60
N PRO A 732 -53.06 26.56 91.30
CA PRO A 732 -52.96 25.89 92.60
C PRO A 732 -53.88 26.42 93.71
N MET A 733 -54.41 27.64 93.56
CA MET A 733 -55.26 28.27 94.57
C MET A 733 -56.77 28.05 94.31
N GLY A 734 -57.18 27.45 93.19
CA GLY A 734 -58.60 27.17 92.88
C GLY A 734 -58.98 27.22 91.39
N ILE A 735 -60.29 27.23 91.14
CA ILE A 735 -60.88 27.40 89.81
C ILE A 735 -61.62 28.74 89.78
N TRP A 736 -61.23 29.64 88.88
CA TRP A 736 -61.94 30.91 88.66
C TRP A 736 -62.59 30.90 87.29
N MET A 737 -63.84 31.33 87.26
CA MET A 737 -64.62 31.48 86.05
C MET A 737 -65.46 32.75 86.13
N THR A 738 -65.70 33.37 84.98
CA THR A 738 -66.39 34.67 84.90
C THR A 738 -67.91 34.54 85.13
N THR A 739 -68.52 33.35 84.92
CA THR A 739 -69.93 33.04 85.20
C THR A 739 -70.08 31.61 85.75
N PRO A 740 -70.77 31.38 86.88
CA PRO A 740 -70.75 30.08 87.57
C PRO A 740 -71.91 29.11 87.26
N GLN A 741 -72.64 29.26 86.16
CA GLN A 741 -73.76 28.35 85.82
C GLN A 741 -73.44 27.47 84.60
N TRP A 742 -73.54 26.16 84.78
CA TRP A 742 -73.55 25.17 83.70
C TRP A 742 -74.96 25.09 83.13
N THR A 743 -75.15 25.47 81.87
CA THR A 743 -76.41 25.30 81.13
C THR A 743 -76.26 24.20 80.09
N ASP A 744 -77.37 23.55 79.72
CA ASP A 744 -77.46 22.37 78.84
C ASP A 744 -77.15 22.68 77.36
N GLY A 745 -75.99 23.30 77.08
CA GLY A 745 -75.54 23.64 75.73
C GLY A 745 -75.22 22.41 74.89
N VAL A 746 -75.72 22.38 73.67
CA VAL A 746 -75.45 21.31 72.69
C VAL A 746 -74.04 21.53 72.09
N PRO A 747 -73.16 20.51 72.03
CA PRO A 747 -71.83 20.65 71.44
C PRO A 747 -71.90 20.97 69.94
N MET A 748 -71.01 21.83 69.46
CA MET A 748 -70.82 22.05 68.03
C MET A 748 -69.97 20.90 67.47
N GLU A 749 -70.51 20.12 66.52
CA GLU A 749 -69.77 19.01 65.91
C GLU A 749 -68.65 19.51 64.98
N GLY A 750 -67.46 18.94 65.15
CA GLY A 750 -66.30 19.19 64.30
C GLY A 750 -66.32 18.43 62.98
N THR A 751 -65.72 19.01 61.95
CA THR A 751 -65.55 18.35 60.65
C THR A 751 -64.58 17.16 60.76
N PRO A 752 -64.98 15.92 60.40
CA PRO A 752 -64.12 14.73 60.53
C PRO A 752 -63.08 14.62 59.39
N ALA A 753 -61.87 14.18 59.72
CA ALA A 753 -60.80 13.89 58.75
C ALA A 753 -60.93 12.46 58.20
N ALA A 754 -60.87 12.28 56.87
CA ALA A 754 -60.95 10.98 56.20
C ALA A 754 -59.81 10.79 55.18
N PRO A 755 -58.62 10.33 55.60
CA PRO A 755 -57.51 10.06 54.69
C PRO A 755 -57.69 8.72 53.96
N LEU A 756 -57.33 8.70 52.67
CA LEU A 756 -57.30 7.48 51.85
C LEU A 756 -56.00 6.69 52.12
N LEU A 757 -56.14 5.37 52.29
CA LEU A 757 -55.02 4.44 52.47
C LEU A 757 -54.44 4.03 51.10
N PRO A 758 -53.11 3.86 50.98
CA PRO A 758 -52.51 3.26 49.79
C PRO A 758 -53.02 1.83 49.58
N LEU A 759 -53.38 1.49 48.34
CA LEU A 759 -53.69 0.11 47.96
C LEU A 759 -52.40 -0.72 48.00
N ASN A 760 -52.30 -1.66 48.94
CA ASN A 760 -51.44 -2.83 48.75
C ASN A 760 -52.02 -3.65 47.59
N GLN A 761 -51.48 -3.48 46.38
CA GLN A 761 -51.55 -4.48 45.33
C GLN A 761 -50.13 -4.93 45.00
N ASP A 762 -49.65 -5.91 45.76
CA ASP A 762 -48.57 -6.78 45.33
C ASP A 762 -49.00 -7.49 44.04
N LYS A 763 -48.65 -6.92 42.88
CA LYS A 763 -48.45 -7.68 41.65
C LYS A 763 -46.96 -7.69 41.34
N ALA A 764 -46.29 -8.70 41.87
CA ALA A 764 -44.97 -9.09 41.40
C ALA A 764 -45.04 -9.37 39.89
N VAL A 765 -44.27 -8.62 39.10
CA VAL A 765 -43.95 -8.98 37.72
C VAL A 765 -42.83 -10.02 37.79
N GLU A 766 -43.10 -11.20 37.22
CA GLU A 766 -42.17 -12.32 37.19
C GLU A 766 -40.88 -11.97 36.45
N VAL A 767 -39.75 -12.11 37.15
CA VAL A 767 -38.41 -12.21 36.57
C VAL A 767 -38.28 -13.61 35.98
N THR A 768 -38.28 -13.72 34.65
CA THR A 768 -37.91 -14.97 33.96
C THR A 768 -36.41 -15.24 34.16
N SER A 769 -36.11 -16.24 34.98
CA SER A 769 -34.83 -16.95 34.98
C SER A 769 -35.08 -18.46 34.87
N ALA A 770 -34.18 -19.14 34.15
CA ALA A 770 -34.24 -20.54 33.73
C ALA A 770 -34.37 -21.54 34.91
N PRO A 771 -34.81 -22.81 34.68
CA PRO A 771 -35.51 -23.59 35.69
C PRO A 771 -34.58 -24.09 36.80
N VAL A 772 -34.91 -23.73 38.04
CA VAL A 772 -34.29 -24.32 39.25
C VAL A 772 -35.08 -25.55 39.67
N VAL A 773 -34.42 -26.71 39.63
CA VAL A 773 -34.95 -27.96 40.19
C VAL A 773 -34.85 -27.91 41.72
N SER A 774 -35.99 -27.58 42.32
CA SER A 774 -36.55 -28.14 43.56
C SER A 774 -35.78 -28.06 44.89
N HIS A 775 -36.21 -27.09 45.70
CA HIS A 775 -36.12 -27.04 47.17
C HIS A 775 -36.85 -28.20 47.90
N LYS A 776 -37.52 -29.11 47.15
CA LYS A 776 -38.23 -30.29 47.69
C LYS A 776 -37.34 -31.50 47.96
N ILE A 777 -36.14 -31.56 47.37
CA ILE A 777 -35.19 -32.66 47.61
C ILE A 777 -34.55 -32.50 49.00
N THR A 778 -34.19 -31.28 49.37
CA THR A 778 -33.48 -30.99 50.62
C THR A 778 -34.34 -31.24 51.88
N GLN A 779 -35.65 -30.96 51.83
CA GLN A 779 -36.54 -31.22 52.97
C GLN A 779 -36.91 -32.70 53.14
N ALA A 780 -37.06 -33.44 52.04
CA ALA A 780 -37.39 -34.87 52.10
C ALA A 780 -36.20 -35.76 52.47
N GLN A 781 -34.98 -35.33 52.15
CA GLN A 781 -33.74 -35.99 52.55
C GLN A 781 -33.46 -35.84 54.05
N GLN A 782 -33.90 -34.74 54.67
CA GLN A 782 -33.82 -34.52 56.12
C GLN A 782 -34.88 -35.28 56.92
N GLN A 783 -35.99 -35.68 56.29
CA GLN A 783 -37.13 -36.32 56.97
C GLN A 783 -37.39 -37.77 56.51
N HIS A 784 -36.50 -38.37 55.70
CA HIS A 784 -36.63 -39.72 55.14
C HIS A 784 -38.02 -40.04 54.57
N THR A 785 -38.69 -39.05 53.98
CA THR A 785 -40.06 -39.16 53.50
C THR A 785 -40.08 -39.08 51.98
N PRO A 786 -40.79 -39.98 51.28
CA PRO A 786 -40.82 -39.96 49.83
C PRO A 786 -41.53 -38.68 49.34
N ILE A 787 -40.89 -37.96 48.41
CA ILE A 787 -41.37 -36.69 47.83
C ILE A 787 -42.65 -36.89 46.99
N VAL A 788 -42.99 -38.13 46.68
CA VAL A 788 -44.18 -38.52 45.93
C VAL A 788 -44.87 -39.64 46.70
N LEU A 789 -46.16 -39.49 47.00
CA LEU A 789 -47.00 -40.57 47.51
C LEU A 789 -47.11 -41.64 46.42
N LEU A 790 -46.44 -42.77 46.63
CA LEU A 790 -46.54 -43.93 45.74
C LEU A 790 -47.88 -44.65 45.97
N CYS A 791 -48.43 -45.21 44.89
CA CYS A 791 -49.55 -46.16 44.96
C CYS A 791 -49.16 -47.33 45.88
N GLY A 792 -49.71 -47.35 47.10
CA GLY A 792 -49.49 -48.43 48.07
C GLY A 792 -50.62 -49.45 47.99
N LYS A 793 -50.45 -50.53 47.22
CA LYS A 793 -51.33 -51.70 47.32
C LYS A 793 -50.97 -52.45 48.60
N LYS A 794 -51.86 -52.48 49.59
CA LYS A 794 -51.68 -53.34 50.78
C LYS A 794 -51.79 -54.81 50.33
N GLN A 795 -50.93 -55.70 50.84
CA GLN A 795 -51.07 -57.14 50.60
C GLN A 795 -52.47 -57.59 51.08
N GLY A 796 -53.31 -58.05 50.14
CA GLY A 796 -54.69 -58.48 50.39
C GLY A 796 -55.79 -57.41 50.20
N GLY A 797 -55.47 -56.16 49.86
CA GLY A 797 -56.44 -55.07 49.66
C GLY A 797 -56.83 -54.82 48.19
N THR A 798 -57.98 -54.17 47.99
CA THR A 798 -58.46 -53.74 46.66
C THR A 798 -57.93 -52.34 46.31
N PRO A 799 -57.86 -51.95 45.02
CA PRO A 799 -57.47 -50.59 44.62
C PRO A 799 -58.32 -49.48 45.24
N ALA A 800 -59.55 -49.77 45.66
CA ALA A 800 -60.40 -48.87 46.43
C ALA A 800 -59.83 -48.50 47.81
N ASP A 801 -58.86 -49.23 48.35
CA ASP A 801 -58.29 -48.99 49.67
C ASP A 801 -57.04 -48.08 49.66
N CYS A 802 -56.71 -47.49 48.49
CA CYS A 802 -55.56 -46.60 48.35
C CYS A 802 -55.81 -45.21 48.98
N PRO A 803 -54.89 -44.68 49.82
CA PRO A 803 -55.04 -43.36 50.44
C PRO A 803 -54.81 -42.18 49.47
N LEU A 804 -54.32 -42.43 48.25
CA LEU A 804 -54.29 -41.42 47.18
C LEU A 804 -55.70 -41.22 46.62
N SER A 805 -56.24 -40.00 46.79
CA SER A 805 -57.55 -39.61 46.26
C SER A 805 -57.62 -39.72 44.73
N ASP A 806 -56.51 -39.47 44.01
CA ASP A 806 -56.42 -39.55 42.55
C ASP A 806 -55.56 -40.74 42.05
N CYS A 807 -55.75 -41.92 42.64
CA CYS A 807 -54.95 -43.10 42.33
C CYS A 807 -55.24 -43.66 40.91
N PRO A 808 -54.23 -43.85 40.03
CA PRO A 808 -54.40 -44.43 38.70
C PRO A 808 -55.00 -45.84 38.70
N CYS A 809 -54.75 -46.63 39.75
CA CYS A 809 -55.28 -47.98 39.91
C CYS A 809 -56.80 -47.99 40.18
N ARG A 810 -57.33 -46.98 40.89
CA ARG A 810 -58.80 -46.80 41.09
C ARG A 810 -59.49 -46.47 39.78
N LYS A 811 -58.89 -45.58 38.96
CA LYS A 811 -59.45 -45.19 37.66
C LYS A 811 -59.50 -46.36 36.68
N LYS A 812 -58.54 -47.29 36.74
CA LYS A 812 -58.52 -48.50 35.88
C LYS A 812 -59.59 -49.54 36.21
N GLU A 813 -59.97 -49.71 37.49
CA GLU A 813 -61.06 -50.63 37.86
C GLU A 813 -62.45 -50.07 37.51
N GLN A 814 -62.65 -48.76 37.65
CA GLN A 814 -63.92 -48.11 37.29
C GLN A 814 -64.16 -48.10 35.77
N GLY A 815 -63.10 -48.14 34.96
CA GLY A 815 -63.19 -48.26 33.50
C GLY A 815 -63.32 -49.70 32.96
N ALA A 816 -63.36 -50.72 33.82
CA ALA A 816 -63.55 -52.13 33.42
C ALA A 816 -64.94 -52.69 33.77
N MET A 817 -65.82 -51.88 34.38
CA MET A 817 -67.25 -52.17 34.58
C MET A 817 -68.15 -51.15 33.86
N ALA A 818 -67.67 -50.59 32.74
CA ALA A 818 -68.44 -49.78 31.80
C ALA A 818 -68.19 -50.26 30.37
#